data_AF-B8LDN6-F1
#
_entry.id   AF-B8LDN6-F1
#
_cell.length_a   1.000
_cell.length_b   1.000
_cell.length_c   1.000
_cell.angle_alpha   90.00
_cell.angle_beta   90.00
_cell.angle_gamma   90.00
#
_symmetry.space_group_name_H-M   'P 1'
#
loop_
_entity.id
_entity.type
_entity.pdbx_description
1 polymer ?
#
loop_
_entity_poly.entity_id
_entity_poly.type
_entity_poly.pdbx_seq_one_letter_code
_entity_poly.pdbx_strand_id
1 'polypeptide(L)'
;MVPPKKRTKLLEEELNPLIQSAWEHYRNFVDSAEEGGGDDDEEDDANACADGEGGDVDELLELIEMLTPMDLSPFDSSPSNKTEVLKSLGNIKSLLPILMSMSYLHLASYAISFTMFHPTTGKEDESGMKSPQYYFEQALHYWPTNPAAKSLHANYHRMNLLRSTDYICGMYVEAAASAHEWRGVALDFLQMPLESEDKEGSDGALNVKEWVELLITTLPTTRTEEGAEDGEKDIEEEEDEDSGEYSFSEVEATASFMSALLLSTLGKHEEALPYLKKFELSHRIHPNVWKMAQSYQDKGTTTSNEGNGKKDNNTLMTFEPRIYHGDAKNTTTSADEDYSEGVLPSTLFKRICSIFEPKAPYWDESDYNNRGYYSYFIDFDDRSNNGQSVKDRPTNVIEEVIVKHLLPLAERTLKEEHKGAPPAIVGAEWWCHTRALGANLGHQLHFDTDESLLGREKKVTHPAVSSVLYLTGGRRGKGSSKSVPSAGSTIVFNQTPESKEVASKAWIAHAKDNAFMNFPGDCLHGVLPCSGSRNGDSGKKQDNNRLTFMVGFWTRNVAKKMGNSRSLYGPCGPLPPATKEHSWVIESQNGYSNEASSDAANHRETSDIAFDNLPCAFPAWDQFETSAPSENTCSPSLVVPKGLDHRYFVNNAPHCFSQSLYEKDECF
;
A
#
# COMPACT_ATOMS: atom_id res chain seq x y z
N MET A 1 -41.89 33.37 -14.13
CA MET A 1 -41.03 33.06 -15.29
C MET A 1 -40.06 34.21 -15.47
N VAL A 2 -38.80 34.03 -15.06
CA VAL A 2 -37.74 35.00 -15.36
C VAL A 2 -37.41 34.84 -16.85
N PRO A 3 -37.34 35.92 -17.64
CA PRO A 3 -37.00 35.81 -19.04
C PRO A 3 -35.58 35.23 -19.19
N PRO A 4 -35.35 34.32 -20.15
CA PRO A 4 -34.02 33.77 -20.38
C PRO A 4 -33.04 34.93 -20.65
N LYS A 5 -31.95 34.99 -19.87
CA LYS A 5 -30.87 35.94 -20.11
C LYS A 5 -30.42 35.77 -21.57
N LYS A 6 -30.50 36.83 -22.37
CA LYS A 6 -29.98 36.83 -23.74
C LYS A 6 -28.47 36.56 -23.66
N ARG A 7 -28.01 35.43 -24.22
CA ARG A 7 -26.58 35.16 -24.41
C ARG A 7 -26.02 36.20 -25.38
N THR A 8 -25.13 37.06 -24.89
CA THR A 8 -24.32 37.92 -25.74
C THR A 8 -23.27 37.03 -26.41
N LYS A 9 -23.32 36.91 -27.75
CA LYS A 9 -22.32 36.16 -28.50
C LYS A 9 -21.05 37.01 -28.53
N LEU A 10 -20.01 36.60 -27.82
CA LEU A 10 -18.69 37.25 -27.89
C LEU A 10 -18.19 37.22 -29.34
N LEU A 11 -17.57 38.31 -29.79
CA LEU A 11 -16.96 38.37 -31.11
C LEU A 11 -15.65 37.56 -31.10
N GLU A 12 -15.26 36.98 -32.24
CA GLU A 12 -14.03 36.17 -32.32
C GLU A 12 -12.77 36.95 -31.93
N GLU A 13 -12.77 38.27 -32.13
CA GLU A 13 -11.68 39.18 -31.74
C GLU A 13 -11.50 39.29 -30.22
N GLU A 14 -12.56 39.09 -29.43
CA GLU A 14 -12.50 39.09 -27.96
C GLU A 14 -12.21 37.69 -27.39
N LEU A 15 -12.50 36.64 -28.18
CA LEU A 15 -12.40 35.26 -27.72
C LEU A 15 -10.96 34.75 -27.69
N ASN A 16 -10.14 35.10 -28.68
CA ASN A 16 -8.77 34.61 -28.75
C ASN A 16 -7.88 35.13 -27.60
N PRO A 17 -7.93 36.42 -27.21
CA PRO A 17 -7.20 36.90 -26.03
C PRO A 17 -7.63 36.21 -24.74
N LEU A 18 -8.93 35.92 -24.57
CA LEU A 18 -9.45 35.20 -23.40
C LEU A 18 -8.90 33.76 -23.35
N ILE A 19 -8.90 33.05 -24.49
CA ILE A 19 -8.35 31.69 -24.58
C ILE A 19 -6.86 31.70 -24.28
N GLN A 20 -6.12 32.68 -24.80
CA GLN A 20 -4.70 32.81 -24.55
C GLN A 20 -4.40 33.10 -23.08
N SER A 21 -5.12 34.03 -22.45
CA SER A 21 -4.97 34.33 -21.02
C SER A 21 -5.28 33.09 -20.17
N ALA A 22 -6.38 32.38 -20.44
CA ALA A 22 -6.70 31.14 -19.74
C ALA A 22 -5.60 30.07 -19.88
N TRP A 23 -4.95 29.98 -21.05
CA TRP A 23 -3.83 29.09 -21.27
C TRP A 23 -2.57 29.50 -20.51
N GLU A 24 -2.28 30.80 -20.45
CA GLU A 24 -1.16 31.34 -19.67
C GLU A 24 -1.33 31.02 -18.18
N HIS A 25 -2.53 31.16 -17.62
CA HIS A 25 -2.79 30.73 -16.24
C HIS A 25 -2.52 29.24 -16.01
N TYR A 26 -2.94 28.38 -16.94
CA TYR A 26 -2.64 26.95 -16.81
C TYR A 26 -1.15 26.65 -16.87
N ARG A 27 -0.42 27.30 -17.79
CA ARG A 27 1.04 27.13 -17.90
C ARG A 27 1.75 27.64 -16.65
N ASN A 28 1.42 28.83 -16.16
CA ASN A 28 1.98 29.36 -14.91
C ASN A 28 1.77 28.40 -13.73
N PHE A 29 0.60 27.76 -13.64
CA PHE A 29 0.35 26.73 -12.65
C PHE A 29 1.28 25.51 -12.80
N VAL A 30 1.48 25.02 -14.03
CA VAL A 30 2.38 23.89 -14.31
C VAL A 30 3.83 24.27 -14.02
N ASP A 31 4.28 25.42 -14.52
CA ASP A 31 5.65 25.92 -14.35
C ASP A 31 5.99 26.14 -12.86
N SER A 32 5.06 26.73 -12.09
CA SER A 32 5.25 26.92 -10.63
C SER A 32 5.28 25.60 -9.85
N ALA A 33 4.62 24.55 -10.33
CA ALA A 33 4.71 23.22 -9.72
C ALA A 33 6.07 22.54 -9.98
N GLU A 34 6.78 22.90 -11.06
CA GLU A 34 8.12 22.38 -11.36
C GLU A 34 9.23 23.14 -10.61
N GLU A 35 9.08 24.46 -10.41
CA GLU A 35 10.09 25.29 -9.73
C GLU A 35 10.16 25.08 -8.20
N GLY A 36 9.09 24.58 -7.56
CA GLY A 36 8.99 24.42 -6.10
C GLY A 36 9.88 23.33 -5.47
N GLY A 37 10.62 22.55 -6.27
CA GLY A 37 11.45 21.44 -5.79
C GLY A 37 12.95 21.74 -5.65
N GLY A 38 13.38 23.01 -5.74
CA GLY A 38 14.79 23.39 -5.65
C GLY A 38 15.26 23.65 -4.21
N ASP A 39 16.40 23.06 -3.85
CA ASP A 39 17.12 23.13 -2.56
C ASP A 39 17.36 24.56 -2.03
N ASP A 40 16.33 25.21 -1.50
CA ASP A 40 16.52 26.38 -0.66
C ASP A 40 16.96 25.91 0.75
N ASP A 41 18.28 25.77 0.90
CA ASP A 41 19.06 25.60 2.14
C ASP A 41 18.86 26.76 3.17
N GLU A 42 17.71 27.45 3.17
CA GLU A 42 17.39 28.44 4.20
C GLU A 42 16.87 27.75 5.47
N GLU A 43 17.83 27.12 6.18
CA GLU A 43 17.74 26.86 7.61
C GLU A 43 17.40 28.18 8.34
N ASP A 44 16.13 28.45 8.69
CA ASP A 44 15.78 29.10 9.97
C ASP A 44 14.28 29.37 10.24
N ASP A 45 13.33 29.14 9.30
CA ASP A 45 11.89 29.37 9.57
C ASP A 45 11.06 28.08 9.64
N ALA A 46 11.08 27.45 10.84
CA ALA A 46 10.33 26.24 11.21
C ALA A 46 8.80 26.40 11.25
N ASN A 47 8.23 27.33 10.48
CA ASN A 47 6.79 27.61 10.40
C ASN A 47 6.28 27.78 8.96
N ALA A 48 7.10 27.52 7.93
CA ALA A 48 6.71 27.54 6.52
C ALA A 48 6.29 26.15 5.98
N CYS A 49 6.06 25.18 6.87
CA CYS A 49 5.87 23.77 6.52
C CYS A 49 4.41 23.49 6.09
N ALA A 50 4.07 23.72 4.82
CA ALA A 50 2.96 23.06 4.10
C ALA A 50 2.77 23.52 2.64
N ASP A 51 3.38 24.64 2.21
CA ASP A 51 3.00 25.31 0.96
C ASP A 51 3.84 24.90 -0.28
N GLY A 52 4.71 23.89 -0.16
CA GLY A 52 5.83 23.67 -1.10
C GLY A 52 5.56 22.91 -2.41
N GLU A 53 4.44 22.21 -2.61
CA GLU A 53 4.29 21.29 -3.76
C GLU A 53 3.02 21.49 -4.62
N GLY A 54 2.32 22.60 -4.46
CA GLY A 54 1.19 22.95 -5.31
C GLY A 54 1.49 24.21 -6.10
N GLY A 55 1.49 24.13 -7.44
CA GLY A 55 1.46 25.33 -8.28
C GLY A 55 0.34 26.28 -7.84
N ASP A 56 0.45 27.56 -8.18
CA ASP A 56 -0.45 28.60 -7.67
C ASP A 56 -1.92 28.29 -8.00
N VAL A 57 -2.68 27.83 -6.99
CA VAL A 57 -4.07 27.38 -7.13
C VAL A 57 -4.97 28.51 -7.61
N ASP A 58 -4.61 29.76 -7.33
CA ASP A 58 -5.37 30.92 -7.77
C ASP A 58 -5.38 31.01 -9.32
N GLU A 59 -4.29 30.64 -9.99
CA GLU A 59 -4.21 30.59 -11.46
C GLU A 59 -5.27 29.64 -12.05
N LEU A 60 -5.48 28.47 -11.43
CA LEU A 60 -6.51 27.52 -11.87
C LEU A 60 -7.93 28.04 -11.64
N LEU A 61 -8.17 28.75 -10.52
CA LEU A 61 -9.46 29.33 -10.20
C LEU A 61 -9.80 30.49 -11.14
N GLU A 62 -8.84 31.36 -11.44
CA GLU A 62 -8.98 32.46 -12.39
C GLU A 62 -9.27 31.93 -13.81
N LEU A 63 -8.53 30.91 -14.26
CA LEU A 63 -8.80 30.21 -15.53
C LEU A 63 -10.25 29.72 -15.60
N ILE A 64 -10.73 29.05 -14.55
CA ILE A 64 -12.10 28.53 -14.49
C ILE A 64 -13.12 29.67 -14.53
N GLU A 65 -12.87 30.78 -13.82
CA GLU A 65 -13.74 31.96 -13.85
C GLU A 65 -13.82 32.56 -15.26
N MET A 66 -12.70 32.63 -15.98
CA MET A 66 -12.63 33.12 -17.36
C MET A 66 -13.41 32.26 -18.36
N LEU A 67 -13.31 30.93 -18.24
CA LEU A 67 -13.92 30.00 -19.21
C LEU A 67 -15.38 29.64 -18.87
N THR A 68 -15.81 29.74 -17.61
CA THR A 68 -17.19 29.39 -17.18
C THR A 68 -18.29 30.12 -17.98
N PRO A 69 -18.20 31.43 -18.28
CA PRO A 69 -19.20 32.14 -19.07
C PRO A 69 -19.38 31.62 -20.50
N MET A 70 -18.42 30.85 -21.03
CA MET A 70 -18.44 30.35 -22.40
C MET A 70 -19.42 29.19 -22.61
N ASP A 71 -19.93 28.56 -21.54
CA ASP A 71 -20.83 27.40 -21.60
C ASP A 71 -20.26 26.27 -22.48
N LEU A 72 -19.03 25.87 -22.18
CA LEU A 72 -18.34 24.82 -22.90
C LEU A 72 -19.12 23.51 -22.81
N SER A 73 -19.39 22.91 -23.97
CA SER A 73 -19.93 21.55 -24.01
C SER A 73 -18.83 20.55 -23.64
N PRO A 74 -19.18 19.43 -22.98
CA PRO A 74 -18.25 18.33 -22.76
C PRO A 74 -17.55 17.89 -24.05
N PHE A 75 -16.30 17.47 -23.92
CA PHE A 75 -15.56 16.81 -24.99
C PHE A 75 -16.11 15.38 -25.17
N ASP A 76 -17.12 15.23 -26.02
CA ASP A 76 -17.84 13.97 -26.26
C ASP A 76 -17.23 13.12 -27.40
N SER A 77 -16.02 13.46 -27.86
CA SER A 77 -15.38 12.68 -28.94
C SER A 77 -14.84 11.38 -28.35
N SER A 78 -15.50 10.26 -28.67
CA SER A 78 -14.98 8.94 -28.34
C SER A 78 -13.66 8.69 -29.10
N PRO A 79 -12.60 8.20 -28.45
CA PRO A 79 -11.32 7.88 -29.12
C PRO A 79 -11.49 6.85 -30.25
N SER A 80 -12.56 6.05 -30.20
CA SER A 80 -12.90 5.06 -31.22
C SER A 80 -13.09 5.65 -32.62
N ASN A 81 -13.43 6.94 -32.75
CA ASN A 81 -13.49 7.65 -34.04
C ASN A 81 -12.24 8.53 -34.27
N LYS A 82 -11.09 7.89 -34.42
CA LYS A 82 -9.77 8.52 -34.57
C LYS A 82 -9.76 9.73 -35.52
N THR A 83 -10.40 9.66 -36.68
CA THR A 83 -10.41 10.77 -37.66
C THR A 83 -11.14 12.02 -37.17
N GLU A 84 -12.25 11.86 -36.44
CA GLU A 84 -12.99 12.98 -35.87
C GLU A 84 -12.22 13.61 -34.71
N VAL A 85 -11.63 12.76 -33.86
CA VAL A 85 -10.83 13.23 -32.72
C VAL A 85 -9.61 14.01 -33.20
N LEU A 86 -8.85 13.51 -34.17
CA LEU A 86 -7.69 14.23 -34.73
C LEU A 86 -8.06 15.60 -35.29
N LYS A 87 -9.24 15.73 -35.92
CA LYS A 87 -9.75 17.03 -36.39
C LYS A 87 -10.09 17.98 -35.23
N SER A 88 -10.68 17.46 -34.16
CA SER A 88 -10.96 18.22 -32.94
C SER A 88 -9.68 18.65 -32.23
N LEU A 89 -8.65 17.78 -32.18
CA LEU A 89 -7.36 18.13 -31.61
C LEU A 89 -6.69 19.25 -32.38
N GLY A 90 -6.86 19.33 -33.70
CA GLY A 90 -6.37 20.43 -34.55
C GLY A 90 -7.02 21.79 -34.32
N ASN A 91 -7.95 21.94 -33.37
CA ASN A 91 -8.66 23.17 -33.09
C ASN A 91 -8.67 23.47 -31.59
N ILE A 92 -8.07 24.59 -31.20
CA ILE A 92 -7.94 25.03 -29.80
C ILE A 92 -9.29 25.17 -29.11
N LYS A 93 -10.32 25.64 -29.82
CA LYS A 93 -11.65 25.81 -29.21
C LYS A 93 -12.24 24.48 -28.75
N SER A 94 -11.89 23.36 -29.41
CA SER A 94 -12.28 22.02 -28.97
C SER A 94 -11.40 21.45 -27.87
N LEU A 95 -10.24 22.05 -27.56
CA LEU A 95 -9.40 21.66 -26.43
C LEU A 95 -9.81 22.35 -25.11
N LEU A 96 -10.62 23.41 -25.16
CA LEU A 96 -11.06 24.13 -23.95
C LEU A 96 -11.76 23.25 -22.89
N PRO A 97 -12.63 22.27 -23.25
CA PRO A 97 -13.18 21.36 -22.25
C PRO A 97 -12.11 20.42 -21.66
N ILE A 98 -11.08 20.05 -22.42
CA ILE A 98 -9.96 19.26 -21.89
C ILE A 98 -9.16 20.11 -20.91
N LEU A 99 -8.85 21.36 -21.26
CA LEU A 99 -8.21 22.34 -20.36
C LEU A 99 -8.98 22.48 -19.03
N MET A 100 -10.29 22.74 -19.11
CA MET A 100 -11.17 22.81 -17.94
C MET A 100 -11.14 21.52 -17.12
N SER A 101 -11.14 20.36 -17.79
CA SER A 101 -11.05 19.08 -17.10
C SER A 101 -9.74 18.92 -16.33
N MET A 102 -8.62 19.37 -16.89
CA MET A 102 -7.31 19.29 -16.25
C MET A 102 -7.17 20.26 -15.08
N SER A 103 -7.67 21.49 -15.22
CA SER A 103 -7.73 22.45 -14.10
C SER A 103 -8.53 21.89 -12.91
N TYR A 104 -9.69 21.28 -13.17
CA TYR A 104 -10.47 20.64 -12.12
C TYR A 104 -9.78 19.40 -11.54
N LEU A 105 -9.02 18.65 -12.34
CA LEU A 105 -8.24 17.51 -11.84
C LEU A 105 -7.17 17.98 -10.84
N HIS A 106 -6.43 19.03 -11.17
CA HIS A 106 -5.42 19.61 -10.28
C HIS A 106 -6.04 20.15 -8.99
N LEU A 107 -7.16 20.86 -9.07
CA LEU A 107 -7.92 21.28 -7.89
C LEU A 107 -8.41 20.08 -7.04
N ALA A 108 -8.75 18.96 -7.67
CA ALA A 108 -9.11 17.74 -6.95
C ALA A 108 -7.91 17.18 -6.18
N SER A 109 -6.72 17.17 -6.80
CA SER A 109 -5.47 16.76 -6.16
C SER A 109 -5.13 17.65 -4.97
N TYR A 110 -5.11 18.97 -5.19
CA TYR A 110 -4.87 19.95 -4.12
C TYR A 110 -5.86 19.79 -2.97
N ALA A 111 -7.16 19.63 -3.27
CA ALA A 111 -8.17 19.43 -2.24
C ALA A 111 -7.97 18.12 -1.46
N ILE A 112 -7.38 17.07 -2.06
CA ILE A 112 -7.01 15.84 -1.34
C ILE A 112 -5.91 16.16 -0.33
N SER A 113 -4.80 16.74 -0.78
CA SER A 113 -3.66 17.12 0.08
C SER A 113 -4.12 18.03 1.21
N PHE A 114 -4.89 19.07 0.90
CA PHE A 114 -5.48 19.97 1.90
C PHE A 114 -6.31 19.22 2.96
N THR A 115 -7.15 18.26 2.55
CA THR A 115 -7.95 17.47 3.50
C THR A 115 -7.13 16.49 4.34
N MET A 116 -5.95 16.08 3.86
CA MET A 116 -5.02 15.21 4.61
C MET A 116 -4.30 15.99 5.71
N PHE A 117 -3.81 17.20 5.41
CA PHE A 117 -3.09 18.04 6.37
C PHE A 117 -4.01 18.86 7.29
N HIS A 118 -5.23 19.16 6.86
CA HIS A 118 -6.23 19.88 7.65
C HIS A 118 -7.52 19.07 7.81
N PRO A 119 -7.52 17.97 8.57
CA PRO A 119 -8.72 17.20 8.83
C PRO A 119 -9.72 18.09 9.59
N THR A 120 -10.69 18.63 8.87
CA THR A 120 -11.66 19.60 9.38
C THR A 120 -12.27 19.12 10.70
N THR A 121 -12.17 19.97 11.74
CA THR A 121 -12.75 19.70 13.08
C THR A 121 -14.28 19.84 13.11
N GLY A 122 -14.94 19.71 11.95
CA GLY A 122 -16.39 19.87 11.80
C GLY A 122 -16.89 21.31 11.80
N LYS A 123 -16.00 22.31 11.68
CA LYS A 123 -16.38 23.69 11.35
C LYS A 123 -16.39 23.84 9.83
N GLU A 124 -17.45 24.48 9.30
CA GLU A 124 -17.53 24.85 7.89
C GLU A 124 -16.27 25.64 7.53
N ASP A 125 -15.57 25.15 6.52
CA ASP A 125 -14.24 25.63 6.16
C ASP A 125 -14.33 27.03 5.54
N GLU A 126 -13.61 28.00 6.12
CA GLU A 126 -13.57 29.39 5.64
C GLU A 126 -12.84 29.52 4.29
N SER A 127 -12.12 28.47 3.86
CA SER A 127 -11.35 28.42 2.61
C SER A 127 -12.20 28.56 1.35
N GLY A 128 -13.51 28.27 1.41
CA GLY A 128 -14.39 28.28 0.24
C GLY A 128 -14.13 27.15 -0.77
N MET A 129 -13.11 26.32 -0.53
CA MET A 129 -12.77 25.17 -1.38
C MET A 129 -13.90 24.15 -1.41
N LYS A 130 -14.05 23.48 -2.56
CA LYS A 130 -15.00 22.38 -2.71
C LYS A 130 -14.35 21.06 -2.34
N SER A 131 -15.17 20.05 -2.05
CA SER A 131 -14.67 18.69 -1.77
C SER A 131 -13.95 18.10 -3.00
N PRO A 132 -12.93 17.23 -2.82
CA PRO A 132 -12.29 16.50 -3.92
C PRO A 132 -13.28 15.82 -4.87
N GLN A 133 -14.35 15.24 -4.33
CA GLN A 133 -15.42 14.60 -5.09
C GLN A 133 -16.06 15.54 -6.12
N TYR A 134 -16.32 16.79 -5.73
CA TYR A 134 -16.92 17.79 -6.62
C TYR A 134 -15.98 18.08 -7.79
N TYR A 135 -14.69 18.29 -7.51
CA TYR A 135 -13.71 18.59 -8.53
C TYR A 135 -13.51 17.43 -9.51
N PHE A 136 -13.46 16.17 -9.04
CA PHE A 136 -13.46 15.01 -9.95
C PHE A 136 -14.72 14.93 -10.82
N GLU A 137 -15.90 15.22 -10.25
CA GLU A 137 -17.16 15.24 -11.02
C GLU A 137 -17.16 16.34 -12.08
N GLN A 138 -16.57 17.51 -11.81
CA GLN A 138 -16.40 18.56 -12.81
C GLN A 138 -15.37 18.17 -13.88
N ALA A 139 -14.23 17.59 -13.49
CA ALA A 139 -13.24 17.12 -14.45
C ALA A 139 -13.86 16.12 -15.45
N LEU A 140 -14.55 15.09 -14.93
CA LEU A 140 -15.24 14.09 -15.74
C LEU A 140 -16.47 14.65 -16.47
N HIS A 141 -17.05 15.77 -16.02
CA HIS A 141 -18.11 16.44 -16.77
C HIS A 141 -17.56 17.03 -18.08
N TYR A 142 -16.44 17.74 -18.03
CA TYR A 142 -15.86 18.37 -19.22
C TYR A 142 -15.12 17.40 -20.13
N TRP A 143 -14.48 16.37 -19.58
CA TRP A 143 -13.85 15.30 -20.36
C TRP A 143 -14.19 13.92 -19.75
N PRO A 144 -15.32 13.30 -20.16
CA PRO A 144 -15.81 12.04 -19.58
C PRO A 144 -14.87 10.85 -19.68
N THR A 145 -13.93 10.89 -20.62
CA THR A 145 -12.91 9.86 -20.82
C THR A 145 -11.56 10.22 -20.23
N ASN A 146 -11.42 11.32 -19.46
CA ASN A 146 -10.15 11.73 -18.85
C ASN A 146 -9.58 10.56 -17.99
N PRO A 147 -8.47 9.93 -18.42
CA PRO A 147 -7.94 8.75 -17.74
C PRO A 147 -7.35 9.09 -16.36
N ALA A 148 -6.67 10.23 -16.22
CA ALA A 148 -6.07 10.64 -14.96
C ALA A 148 -7.13 10.95 -13.91
N ALA A 149 -8.19 11.69 -14.29
CA ALA A 149 -9.32 11.95 -13.40
C ALA A 149 -10.01 10.66 -12.95
N LYS A 150 -10.24 9.70 -13.85
CA LYS A 150 -10.83 8.40 -13.47
C LYS A 150 -9.92 7.61 -12.53
N SER A 151 -8.61 7.55 -12.81
CA SER A 151 -7.63 6.82 -12.00
C SER A 151 -7.53 7.39 -10.58
N LEU A 152 -7.33 8.71 -10.46
CA LEU A 152 -7.22 9.41 -9.17
C LEU A 152 -8.53 9.37 -8.39
N HIS A 153 -9.67 9.50 -9.07
CA HIS A 153 -10.98 9.39 -8.41
C HIS A 153 -11.26 7.98 -7.89
N ALA A 154 -10.88 6.95 -8.64
CA ALA A 154 -10.92 5.56 -8.19
C ALA A 154 -10.04 5.36 -6.93
N ASN A 155 -8.84 5.94 -6.93
CA ASN A 155 -7.93 5.91 -5.79
C ASN A 155 -8.52 6.61 -4.56
N TYR A 156 -9.08 7.81 -4.75
CA TYR A 156 -9.76 8.56 -3.70
C TYR A 156 -10.91 7.77 -3.08
N HIS A 157 -11.74 7.14 -3.92
CA HIS A 157 -12.81 6.26 -3.48
C HIS A 157 -12.32 5.03 -2.70
N ARG A 158 -11.19 4.44 -3.10
CA ARG A 158 -10.55 3.31 -2.42
C ARG A 158 -10.03 3.71 -1.04
N MET A 159 -9.19 4.74 -0.98
CA MET A 159 -8.56 5.20 0.26
C MET A 159 -9.59 5.64 1.31
N ASN A 160 -10.70 6.22 0.86
CA ASN A 160 -11.76 6.69 1.74
C ASN A 160 -12.96 5.72 1.89
N LEU A 161 -12.87 4.51 1.31
CA LEU A 161 -13.93 3.48 1.36
C LEU A 161 -15.32 3.98 0.89
N LEU A 162 -15.36 4.89 -0.08
CA LEU A 162 -16.58 5.59 -0.51
C LEU A 162 -17.43 4.78 -1.50
N ARG A 163 -16.84 3.78 -2.15
CA ARG A 163 -17.46 2.93 -3.17
C ARG A 163 -17.06 1.47 -2.99
N SER A 164 -17.76 0.55 -3.66
CA SER A 164 -17.41 -0.88 -3.63
C SER A 164 -16.14 -1.15 -4.44
N THR A 165 -15.43 -2.22 -4.10
CA THR A 165 -14.25 -2.69 -4.85
C THR A 165 -14.56 -2.92 -6.33
N ASP A 166 -15.74 -3.46 -6.67
CA ASP A 166 -16.16 -3.68 -8.07
C ASP A 166 -16.34 -2.35 -8.84
N TYR A 167 -16.92 -1.32 -8.22
CA TYR A 167 -17.05 0.01 -8.83
C TYR A 167 -15.69 0.66 -9.05
N ILE A 168 -14.82 0.63 -8.03
CA ILE A 168 -13.45 1.16 -8.11
C ILE A 168 -12.67 0.44 -9.20
N CYS A 169 -12.80 -0.89 -9.29
CA CYS A 169 -12.18 -1.70 -10.34
C CYS A 169 -12.67 -1.29 -11.73
N GLY A 170 -13.97 -1.06 -11.91
CA GLY A 170 -14.53 -0.57 -13.18
C GLY A 170 -13.94 0.77 -13.60
N MET A 171 -13.75 1.69 -12.66
CA MET A 171 -13.12 2.98 -12.95
C MET A 171 -11.66 2.84 -13.40
N TYR A 172 -10.86 2.00 -12.75
CA TYR A 172 -9.48 1.74 -13.19
C TYR A 172 -9.42 1.06 -14.56
N VAL A 173 -10.34 0.12 -14.84
CA VAL A 173 -10.47 -0.54 -16.15
C VAL A 173 -10.75 0.48 -17.25
N GLU A 174 -11.69 1.40 -17.01
CA GLU A 174 -12.01 2.48 -17.92
C GLU A 174 -10.83 3.47 -18.06
N ALA A 175 -10.16 3.83 -16.96
CA ALA A 175 -8.99 4.70 -16.99
C ALA A 175 -7.85 4.10 -17.83
N ALA A 176 -7.56 2.81 -17.65
CA ALA A 176 -6.52 2.10 -18.41
C ALA A 176 -6.83 2.03 -19.91
N ALA A 177 -8.10 1.81 -20.27
CA ALA A 177 -8.54 1.82 -21.67
C ALA A 177 -8.45 3.23 -22.27
N SER A 178 -8.99 4.24 -21.57
CA SER A 178 -8.91 5.64 -21.97
C SER A 178 -7.46 6.10 -22.15
N ALA A 179 -6.57 5.79 -21.21
CA ALA A 179 -5.16 6.21 -21.26
C ALA A 179 -4.47 5.67 -22.52
N HIS A 180 -4.66 4.38 -22.79
CA HIS A 180 -4.11 3.73 -23.98
C HIS A 180 -4.61 4.38 -25.28
N GLU A 181 -5.92 4.58 -25.38
CA GLU A 181 -6.54 5.17 -26.59
C GLU A 181 -6.11 6.62 -26.81
N TRP A 182 -6.13 7.44 -25.74
CA TRP A 182 -5.75 8.85 -25.82
C TRP A 182 -4.27 9.05 -26.12
N ARG A 183 -3.39 8.19 -25.57
CA ARG A 183 -1.96 8.18 -25.92
C ARG A 183 -1.76 7.92 -27.40
N GLY A 184 -2.41 6.91 -27.95
CA GLY A 184 -2.34 6.60 -29.38
C GLY A 184 -2.75 7.80 -30.23
N VAL A 185 -3.93 8.36 -29.97
CA VAL A 185 -4.47 9.51 -30.72
C VAL A 185 -3.58 10.75 -30.61
N ALA A 186 -3.03 11.05 -29.43
CA ALA A 186 -2.14 12.19 -29.23
C ALA A 186 -0.82 12.01 -29.99
N LEU A 187 -0.20 10.83 -29.93
CA LEU A 187 1.03 10.55 -30.67
C LEU A 187 0.81 10.63 -32.19
N ASP A 188 -0.31 10.08 -32.68
CA ASP A 188 -0.69 10.21 -34.08
C ASP A 188 -0.82 11.70 -34.49
N PHE A 189 -1.46 12.52 -33.64
CA PHE A 189 -1.62 13.96 -33.88
C PHE A 189 -0.30 14.70 -33.91
N LEU A 190 0.58 14.46 -32.92
CA LEU A 190 1.88 15.13 -32.80
C LEU A 190 2.81 14.80 -33.98
N GLN A 191 2.71 13.59 -34.53
CA GLN A 191 3.45 13.15 -35.71
C GLN A 191 2.91 13.68 -37.04
N MET A 192 1.69 14.26 -37.07
CA MET A 192 1.14 14.82 -38.31
C MET A 192 1.92 16.08 -38.72
N PRO A 193 2.35 16.18 -40.00
CA PRO A 193 2.92 17.42 -40.52
C PRO A 193 1.83 18.48 -40.61
N LEU A 194 1.99 19.60 -39.91
CA LEU A 194 1.07 20.72 -39.99
C LEU A 194 1.49 21.62 -41.15
N GLU A 195 0.60 21.82 -42.12
CA GLU A 195 0.84 22.66 -43.32
C GLU A 195 1.16 24.14 -43.00
N SER A 196 1.15 24.56 -41.73
CA SER A 196 1.35 25.93 -41.28
C SER A 196 2.59 26.16 -40.39
N GLU A 197 3.43 25.14 -40.14
CA GLU A 197 4.64 25.28 -39.31
C GLU A 197 5.70 26.22 -39.92
N ASP A 198 5.66 26.47 -41.23
CA ASP A 198 6.60 27.36 -41.94
C ASP A 198 6.41 28.89 -41.67
N LYS A 199 5.64 29.28 -40.65
CA LYS A 199 5.47 30.69 -40.24
C LYS A 199 5.93 30.93 -38.81
N GLU A 200 7.17 30.55 -38.51
CA GLU A 200 7.94 30.79 -37.25
C GLU A 200 8.18 32.29 -36.92
N GLY A 201 7.19 33.19 -37.09
CA GLY A 201 7.43 34.63 -36.92
C GLY A 201 6.26 35.44 -36.36
N SER A 202 5.19 34.80 -35.89
CA SER A 202 4.08 35.48 -35.21
C SER A 202 4.15 35.15 -33.73
N ASP A 203 4.78 36.04 -32.97
CA ASP A 203 5.11 36.01 -31.53
C ASP A 203 3.87 35.93 -30.59
N GLY A 204 2.98 34.96 -30.82
CA GLY A 204 1.71 34.83 -30.10
C GLY A 204 0.66 33.93 -30.77
N ALA A 205 1.01 33.16 -31.80
CA ALA A 205 0.10 32.15 -32.34
C ALA A 205 0.06 30.94 -31.39
N LEU A 206 -1.10 30.66 -30.82
CA LEU A 206 -1.31 29.51 -29.93
C LEU A 206 -0.90 28.20 -30.61
N ASN A 207 0.05 27.48 -30.01
CA ASN A 207 0.56 26.22 -30.54
C ASN A 207 -0.34 25.05 -30.10
N VAL A 208 -1.13 24.52 -31.04
CA VAL A 208 -2.04 23.40 -30.76
C VAL A 208 -1.29 22.13 -30.34
N LYS A 209 -0.07 21.91 -30.85
CA LYS A 209 0.73 20.73 -30.48
C LYS A 209 1.16 20.81 -29.02
N GLU A 210 1.62 21.97 -28.57
CA GLU A 210 1.93 22.25 -27.16
C GLU A 210 0.73 21.97 -26.25
N TRP A 211 -0.49 22.38 -26.65
CA TRP A 211 -1.70 22.07 -25.89
C TRP A 211 -1.98 20.57 -25.79
N VAL A 212 -1.88 19.84 -26.91
CA VAL A 212 -2.09 18.38 -26.92
C VAL A 212 -1.03 17.69 -26.08
N GLU A 213 0.22 18.16 -26.19
CA GLU A 213 1.35 17.68 -25.41
C GLU A 213 1.10 17.87 -23.91
N LEU A 214 0.86 19.09 -23.43
CA LEU A 214 0.69 19.37 -22.00
C LEU A 214 -0.64 18.86 -21.42
N LEU A 215 -1.75 18.93 -22.16
CA LEU A 215 -3.06 18.56 -21.59
C LEU A 215 -3.38 17.08 -21.70
N ILE A 216 -2.88 16.43 -22.75
CA ILE A 216 -3.17 15.03 -23.00
C ILE A 216 -1.94 14.20 -22.68
N THR A 217 -0.73 14.60 -23.09
CA THR A 217 0.46 13.74 -22.92
C THR A 217 1.18 13.87 -21.59
N THR A 218 1.26 15.08 -21.06
CA THR A 218 1.78 15.37 -19.73
C THR A 218 0.61 15.32 -18.75
N LEU A 219 -0.04 14.15 -18.66
CA LEU A 219 -1.01 13.97 -17.58
C LEU A 219 -0.24 14.09 -16.27
N PRO A 220 -0.69 14.96 -15.34
CA PRO A 220 -0.05 15.13 -14.06
C PRO A 220 0.01 13.77 -13.40
N THR A 221 1.23 13.27 -13.28
CA THR A 221 1.52 12.27 -12.30
C THR A 221 1.44 13.09 -11.01
N THR A 222 0.41 12.82 -10.21
CA THR A 222 0.57 13.15 -8.79
C THR A 222 1.79 12.34 -8.43
N ARG A 223 2.95 12.99 -8.29
CA ARG A 223 4.13 12.39 -7.69
C ARG A 223 3.60 11.93 -6.34
N THR A 224 3.18 10.67 -6.26
CA THR A 224 2.73 10.10 -5.01
C THR A 224 3.96 10.26 -4.15
N GLU A 225 3.86 11.03 -3.08
CA GLU A 225 4.90 11.19 -2.06
C GLU A 225 5.55 9.83 -1.83
N GLU A 226 6.60 9.53 -2.60
CA GLU A 226 7.54 8.47 -2.31
C GLU A 226 8.25 9.13 -1.14
N GLY A 227 7.85 8.71 0.08
CA GLY A 227 8.24 9.37 1.31
C GLY A 227 9.70 9.75 1.23
N ALA A 228 9.97 11.05 1.41
CA ALA A 228 11.31 11.61 1.36
C ALA A 228 12.24 10.74 2.22
N GLU A 229 13.07 9.93 1.56
CA GLU A 229 14.12 9.20 2.23
C GLU A 229 15.21 10.22 2.57
N ASP A 230 15.00 10.97 3.66
CA ASP A 230 16.00 11.82 4.29
C ASP A 230 17.08 10.94 4.92
N GLY A 231 17.93 10.40 4.05
CA GLY A 231 19.19 9.77 4.41
C GLY A 231 20.32 10.58 3.84
N GLU A 232 20.82 11.57 4.59
CA GLU A 232 22.10 12.25 4.35
C GLU A 232 23.18 11.23 3.96
N LYS A 233 23.40 11.04 2.67
CA LYS A 233 24.55 10.35 2.13
C LYS A 233 24.98 11.12 0.91
N ASP A 234 26.18 11.68 0.99
CA ASP A 234 26.98 12.16 -0.13
C ASP A 234 27.03 11.06 -1.20
N ILE A 235 26.07 11.06 -2.12
CA ILE A 235 26.10 10.27 -3.34
C ILE A 235 26.50 11.28 -4.41
N GLU A 236 27.67 11.06 -5.00
CA GLU A 236 28.05 11.75 -6.24
C GLU A 236 26.92 11.49 -7.23
N GLU A 237 26.15 12.54 -7.54
CA GLU A 237 25.10 12.55 -8.56
C GLU A 237 25.73 12.11 -9.89
N GLU A 238 25.57 10.83 -10.23
CA GLU A 238 25.63 10.46 -11.63
C GLU A 238 24.39 11.10 -12.25
N GLU A 239 24.61 12.19 -12.97
CA GLU A 239 23.67 12.81 -13.91
C GLU A 239 23.22 11.72 -14.90
N ASP A 240 22.27 10.88 -14.50
CA ASP A 240 21.47 10.11 -15.42
C ASP A 240 20.74 11.15 -16.26
N GLU A 241 21.23 11.36 -17.49
CA GLU A 241 20.57 12.14 -18.51
C GLU A 241 19.12 11.66 -18.59
N ASP A 242 18.24 12.40 -17.92
CA ASP A 242 16.79 12.21 -17.91
C ASP A 242 16.32 12.37 -19.35
N SER A 243 16.36 11.26 -20.08
CA SER A 243 15.89 11.19 -21.44
C SER A 243 14.39 11.39 -21.35
N GLY A 244 13.91 12.63 -21.52
CA GLY A 244 12.53 13.09 -21.34
C GLY A 244 11.46 12.25 -22.05
N GLU A 245 11.26 11.02 -21.58
CA GLU A 245 10.28 10.05 -22.05
C GLU A 245 8.98 10.33 -21.30
N TYR A 246 8.20 11.24 -21.87
CA TYR A 246 6.86 11.68 -21.46
C TYR A 246 5.99 10.59 -20.79
N SER A 247 5.55 10.89 -19.57
CA SER A 247 4.94 9.98 -18.59
C SER A 247 3.41 9.70 -18.76
N PHE A 248 2.96 9.51 -19.99
CA PHE A 248 1.65 8.86 -20.22
C PHE A 248 1.62 7.41 -19.72
N SER A 249 2.81 6.80 -19.70
CA SER A 249 3.02 5.44 -19.22
C SER A 249 2.54 5.28 -17.79
N GLU A 250 2.63 6.29 -16.93
CA GLU A 250 2.32 6.16 -15.50
C GLU A 250 0.82 6.04 -15.20
N VAL A 251 -0.04 6.86 -15.83
CA VAL A 251 -1.50 6.72 -15.64
C VAL A 251 -1.99 5.39 -16.20
N GLU A 252 -1.51 5.01 -17.39
CA GLU A 252 -1.85 3.72 -17.98
C GLU A 252 -1.31 2.54 -17.13
N ALA A 253 -0.08 2.63 -16.64
CA ALA A 253 0.56 1.64 -15.78
C ALA A 253 -0.20 1.50 -14.45
N THR A 254 -0.42 2.61 -13.75
CA THR A 254 -1.18 2.65 -12.49
C THR A 254 -2.56 2.06 -12.67
N ALA A 255 -3.31 2.51 -13.67
CA ALA A 255 -4.67 2.02 -13.89
C ALA A 255 -4.69 0.55 -14.33
N SER A 256 -3.74 0.11 -15.17
CA SER A 256 -3.66 -1.29 -15.63
C SER A 256 -3.26 -2.22 -14.48
N PHE A 257 -2.27 -1.83 -13.68
CA PHE A 257 -1.82 -2.62 -12.53
C PHE A 257 -2.92 -2.73 -11.46
N MET A 258 -3.57 -1.60 -11.12
CA MET A 258 -4.69 -1.58 -10.19
C MET A 258 -5.89 -2.38 -10.71
N SER A 259 -6.16 -2.34 -12.02
CA SER A 259 -7.18 -3.21 -12.64
C SER A 259 -6.86 -4.68 -12.41
N ALA A 260 -5.63 -5.12 -12.70
CA ALA A 260 -5.21 -6.51 -12.51
C ALA A 260 -5.31 -6.96 -11.03
N LEU A 261 -4.89 -6.09 -10.10
CA LEU A 261 -4.93 -6.34 -8.67
C LEU A 261 -6.36 -6.48 -8.13
N LEU A 262 -7.24 -5.53 -8.49
CA LEU A 262 -8.62 -5.54 -8.02
C LEU A 262 -9.46 -6.64 -8.70
N LEU A 263 -9.25 -6.92 -9.99
CA LEU A 263 -9.86 -8.07 -10.65
C LEU A 263 -9.47 -9.38 -9.97
N SER A 264 -8.19 -9.54 -9.59
CA SER A 264 -7.73 -10.71 -8.84
C SER A 264 -8.37 -10.78 -7.45
N THR A 265 -8.48 -9.65 -6.75
CA THR A 265 -9.15 -9.56 -5.45
C THR A 265 -10.64 -9.90 -5.53
N LEU A 266 -11.29 -9.59 -6.66
CA LEU A 266 -12.69 -9.92 -6.96
C LEU A 266 -12.88 -11.35 -7.51
N GLY A 267 -11.81 -12.13 -7.64
CA GLY A 267 -11.86 -13.49 -8.20
C GLY A 267 -11.98 -13.55 -9.73
N LYS A 268 -11.91 -12.41 -10.43
CA LYS A 268 -11.97 -12.27 -11.89
C LYS A 268 -10.57 -12.42 -12.51
N HIS A 269 -9.88 -13.52 -12.19
CA HIS A 269 -8.47 -13.71 -12.55
C HIS A 269 -8.20 -13.70 -14.06
N GLU A 270 -9.10 -14.25 -14.88
CA GLU A 270 -8.90 -14.28 -16.34
C GLU A 270 -9.03 -12.89 -16.96
N GLU A 271 -9.89 -12.03 -16.39
CA GLU A 271 -10.03 -10.63 -16.81
C GLU A 271 -8.81 -9.79 -16.42
N ALA A 272 -8.01 -10.22 -15.43
CA ALA A 272 -6.77 -9.53 -15.03
C ALA A 272 -5.61 -9.73 -16.03
N LEU A 273 -5.58 -10.85 -16.77
CA LEU A 273 -4.46 -11.20 -17.65
C LEU A 273 -4.14 -10.16 -18.73
N PRO A 274 -5.12 -9.59 -19.46
CA PRO A 274 -4.84 -8.58 -20.48
C PRO A 274 -4.08 -7.36 -19.93
N TYR A 275 -4.36 -6.97 -18.69
CA TYR A 275 -3.67 -5.85 -18.03
C TYR A 275 -2.25 -6.23 -17.61
N LEU A 276 -2.05 -7.43 -17.06
CA LEU A 276 -0.72 -7.93 -16.69
C LEU A 276 0.21 -8.06 -17.89
N LYS A 277 -0.32 -8.45 -19.06
CA LYS A 277 0.45 -8.59 -20.30
C LYS A 277 0.96 -7.26 -20.88
N LYS A 278 0.54 -6.12 -20.34
CA LYS A 278 1.09 -4.81 -20.70
C LYS A 278 2.44 -4.54 -20.04
N PHE A 279 2.82 -5.33 -19.04
CA PHE A 279 4.07 -5.22 -18.29
C PHE A 279 4.99 -6.38 -18.64
N GLU A 280 6.28 -6.27 -18.30
CA GLU A 280 7.27 -7.34 -18.45
C GLU A 280 7.15 -8.41 -17.34
N LEU A 281 5.95 -8.94 -17.14
CA LEU A 281 5.66 -9.92 -16.09
C LEU A 281 5.51 -11.32 -16.70
N SER A 282 5.86 -12.36 -15.94
CA SER A 282 5.73 -13.75 -16.41
C SER A 282 4.96 -14.65 -15.45
N HIS A 283 4.76 -14.20 -14.21
CA HIS A 283 4.14 -14.99 -13.16
C HIS A 283 3.14 -14.15 -12.37
N ARG A 284 2.08 -14.80 -11.90
CA ARG A 284 1.12 -14.25 -10.93
C ARG A 284 0.86 -15.26 -9.83
N ILE A 285 0.46 -14.80 -8.65
CA ILE A 285 -0.10 -15.69 -7.63
C ILE A 285 -1.27 -16.46 -8.25
N HIS A 286 -1.24 -17.78 -8.11
CA HIS A 286 -2.21 -18.65 -8.76
C HIS A 286 -3.63 -18.43 -8.21
N PRO A 287 -4.69 -18.45 -9.06
CA PRO A 287 -6.09 -18.30 -8.66
C PRO A 287 -6.53 -19.18 -7.46
N ASN A 288 -5.92 -20.35 -7.26
CA ASN A 288 -6.24 -21.22 -6.12
C ASN A 288 -5.89 -20.57 -4.77
N VAL A 289 -4.82 -19.78 -4.70
CA VAL A 289 -4.42 -19.09 -3.47
C VAL A 289 -5.47 -18.03 -3.11
N TRP A 290 -5.90 -17.22 -4.09
CA TRP A 290 -6.94 -16.21 -3.93
C TRP A 290 -8.29 -16.84 -3.52
N LYS A 291 -8.71 -17.89 -4.21
CA LYS A 291 -9.95 -18.61 -3.89
C LYS A 291 -9.92 -19.19 -2.47
N MET A 292 -8.78 -19.75 -2.06
CA MET A 292 -8.62 -20.26 -0.69
C MET A 292 -8.75 -19.12 0.33
N ALA A 293 -8.06 -18.01 0.09
CA ALA A 293 -8.13 -16.79 0.92
C ALA A 293 -9.55 -16.23 1.06
N GLN A 294 -10.35 -16.30 -0.01
CA GLN A 294 -11.75 -15.83 -0.02
C GLN A 294 -12.71 -16.86 0.60
N SER A 295 -12.50 -18.16 0.39
CA SER A 295 -13.46 -19.21 0.76
C SER A 295 -13.76 -19.33 2.26
N TYR A 296 -12.82 -18.89 3.10
CA TYR A 296 -13.00 -18.87 4.55
C TYR A 296 -13.96 -17.75 5.02
N GLN A 297 -14.21 -16.73 4.19
CA GLN A 297 -15.20 -15.71 4.50
C GLN A 297 -16.64 -16.25 4.41
N ASP A 298 -16.88 -17.27 3.56
CA ASP A 298 -18.23 -17.76 3.26
C ASP A 298 -18.67 -18.97 4.11
N LYS A 299 -17.73 -19.73 4.68
CA LYS A 299 -18.03 -20.96 5.41
C LYS A 299 -17.64 -20.87 6.88
N GLY A 300 -18.64 -20.82 7.75
CA GLY A 300 -18.48 -21.14 9.16
C GLY A 300 -18.01 -22.58 9.30
N THR A 301 -16.72 -22.77 9.53
CA THR A 301 -16.05 -23.96 10.09
C THR A 301 -16.80 -25.28 9.90
N THR A 302 -16.71 -25.85 8.69
CA THR A 302 -16.71 -27.31 8.53
C THR A 302 -15.32 -27.70 8.06
N THR A 303 -14.55 -28.24 9.00
CA THR A 303 -13.29 -28.94 8.76
C THR A 303 -13.53 -30.03 7.71
N SER A 304 -13.06 -29.79 6.49
CA SER A 304 -12.88 -30.87 5.53
C SER A 304 -11.67 -31.67 5.98
N ASN A 305 -11.93 -32.81 6.62
CA ASN A 305 -10.94 -33.86 6.80
C ASN A 305 -10.46 -34.38 5.44
N GLU A 306 -9.17 -34.72 5.41
CA GLU A 306 -8.55 -35.70 4.52
C GLU A 306 -8.29 -35.32 3.06
N GLY A 307 -7.26 -34.48 2.88
CA GLY A 307 -6.23 -34.81 1.90
C GLY A 307 -5.06 -35.44 2.65
N ASN A 308 -5.02 -36.77 2.70
CA ASN A 308 -3.85 -37.52 3.21
C ASN A 308 -2.71 -37.35 2.20
N GLY A 309 -2.14 -36.15 2.15
CA GLY A 309 -1.00 -35.81 1.33
C GLY A 309 0.16 -36.67 1.82
N LYS A 310 0.65 -37.56 0.95
CA LYS A 310 2.00 -38.13 1.12
C LYS A 310 2.91 -36.97 1.48
N LYS A 311 3.70 -37.11 2.56
CA LYS A 311 4.83 -36.22 2.81
C LYS A 311 5.68 -36.24 1.54
N ASP A 312 5.54 -35.21 0.71
CA ASP A 312 6.43 -35.00 -0.40
C ASP A 312 7.80 -34.79 0.24
N ASN A 313 8.72 -35.74 0.08
CA ASN A 313 10.08 -35.66 0.61
C ASN A 313 10.93 -34.55 -0.06
N ASN A 314 10.29 -33.62 -0.77
CA ASN A 314 10.92 -32.58 -1.57
C ASN A 314 10.64 -31.16 -1.07
N THR A 315 9.98 -30.99 0.08
CA THR A 315 9.83 -29.67 0.71
C THR A 315 11.10 -29.30 1.47
N LEU A 316 11.79 -28.25 1.00
CA LEU A 316 12.97 -27.65 1.63
C LEU A 316 12.68 -27.02 3.01
N MET A 317 11.41 -26.87 3.39
CA MET A 317 11.01 -26.16 4.61
C MET A 317 11.34 -26.93 5.88
N THR A 318 11.79 -26.21 6.91
CA THR A 318 12.11 -26.77 8.23
C THR A 318 10.86 -27.33 8.93
N PHE A 319 9.70 -26.68 8.75
CA PHE A 319 8.40 -27.14 9.26
C PHE A 319 7.25 -26.51 8.47
N GLU A 320 6.04 -27.10 8.54
CA GLU A 320 4.85 -26.50 7.91
C GLU A 320 4.27 -25.36 8.77
N PRO A 321 3.82 -24.25 8.15
CA PRO A 321 3.15 -23.16 8.85
C PRO A 321 1.89 -23.62 9.61
N ARG A 322 1.69 -23.08 10.81
CA ARG A 322 0.56 -23.42 11.69
C ARG A 322 0.04 -22.20 12.43
N ILE A 323 -1.18 -22.30 12.97
CA ILE A 323 -1.80 -21.23 13.76
C ILE A 323 -2.28 -21.76 15.12
N TYR A 324 -1.79 -21.14 16.17
CA TYR A 324 -2.16 -21.40 17.55
C TYR A 324 -3.37 -20.59 17.98
N HIS A 325 -4.23 -21.21 18.78
CA HIS A 325 -5.40 -20.58 19.39
C HIS A 325 -5.74 -21.27 20.73
N GLY A 326 -6.52 -20.61 21.57
CA GLY A 326 -7.01 -21.22 22.80
C GLY A 326 -7.99 -22.37 22.51
N ASP A 327 -8.05 -23.36 23.42
CA ASP A 327 -9.01 -24.46 23.32
C ASP A 327 -10.41 -24.00 23.73
N ALA A 328 -11.35 -24.06 22.78
CA ALA A 328 -12.77 -23.69 22.98
C ALA A 328 -13.54 -24.72 23.84
N LYS A 329 -12.94 -25.86 24.20
CA LYS A 329 -13.66 -26.95 24.90
C LYS A 329 -13.87 -26.74 26.40
N ASN A 330 -13.19 -25.76 27.03
CA ASN A 330 -13.21 -25.57 28.49
C ASN A 330 -13.79 -24.22 28.97
N THR A 331 -14.33 -23.37 28.09
CA THR A 331 -14.86 -22.05 28.47
C THR A 331 -16.39 -22.07 28.53
N THR A 332 -16.94 -22.20 29.74
CA THR A 332 -18.39 -22.05 30.02
C THR A 332 -18.79 -20.59 30.31
N THR A 333 -17.94 -19.63 30.00
CA THR A 333 -18.15 -18.22 30.32
C THR A 333 -19.08 -17.54 29.31
N SER A 334 -19.94 -16.65 29.81
CA SER A 334 -20.93 -15.89 29.06
C SER A 334 -20.34 -15.16 27.86
N ALA A 335 -21.15 -15.04 26.80
CA ALA A 335 -20.82 -14.47 25.48
C ALA A 335 -20.27 -13.03 25.44
N ASP A 336 -20.08 -12.37 26.59
CA ASP A 336 -19.64 -10.97 26.69
C ASP A 336 -18.12 -10.79 26.88
N GLU A 337 -17.34 -11.87 27.06
CA GLU A 337 -15.86 -11.82 27.08
C GLU A 337 -15.22 -12.64 25.94
N ASP A 338 -15.41 -12.14 24.72
CA ASP A 338 -15.13 -12.75 23.40
C ASP A 338 -13.65 -13.10 23.09
N TYR A 339 -12.73 -12.89 24.04
CA TYR A 339 -11.27 -13.11 23.85
C TYR A 339 -10.67 -14.21 24.73
N SER A 340 -11.49 -14.88 25.55
CA SER A 340 -11.06 -15.95 26.46
C SER A 340 -10.54 -17.23 25.75
N GLU A 341 -10.75 -17.33 24.44
CA GLU A 341 -10.39 -18.46 23.57
C GLU A 341 -9.09 -18.23 22.75
N GLY A 342 -8.27 -17.23 23.07
CA GLY A 342 -7.02 -16.97 22.35
C GLY A 342 -5.74 -17.43 23.06
N VAL A 343 -4.58 -17.10 22.48
CA VAL A 343 -3.26 -17.49 23.00
C VAL A 343 -2.82 -16.63 24.18
N LEU A 344 -3.25 -15.37 24.24
CA LEU A 344 -3.00 -14.48 25.36
C LEU A 344 -4.21 -14.48 26.32
N PRO A 345 -3.97 -14.36 27.65
CA PRO A 345 -5.02 -14.03 28.60
C PRO A 345 -5.77 -12.75 28.18
N SER A 346 -7.09 -12.71 28.38
CA SER A 346 -7.94 -11.59 27.91
C SER A 346 -7.48 -10.22 28.38
N THR A 347 -6.96 -10.11 29.60
CA THR A 347 -6.43 -8.86 30.17
C THR A 347 -5.16 -8.41 29.45
N LEU A 348 -4.22 -9.33 29.23
CA LEU A 348 -2.97 -9.08 28.51
C LEU A 348 -3.25 -8.74 27.04
N PHE A 349 -4.16 -9.48 26.39
CA PHE A 349 -4.60 -9.24 25.02
C PHE A 349 -5.19 -7.83 24.85
N LYS A 350 -6.15 -7.44 25.70
CA LYS A 350 -6.73 -6.09 25.67
C LYS A 350 -5.67 -5.01 25.86
N ARG A 351 -4.70 -5.28 26.73
CA ARG A 351 -3.63 -4.33 27.03
C ARG A 351 -2.68 -4.12 25.86
N ILE A 352 -2.22 -5.19 25.20
CA ILE A 352 -1.38 -5.06 24.01
C ILE A 352 -2.15 -4.42 22.84
N CYS A 353 -3.45 -4.70 22.69
CA CYS A 353 -4.29 -4.01 21.70
C CYS A 353 -4.40 -2.51 21.98
N SER A 354 -4.45 -2.08 23.24
CA SER A 354 -4.51 -0.67 23.61
C SER A 354 -3.22 0.08 23.29
N ILE A 355 -2.05 -0.55 23.53
CA ILE A 355 -0.74 0.05 23.25
C ILE A 355 -0.56 0.34 21.75
N PHE A 356 -1.15 -0.48 20.90
CA PHE A 356 -1.01 -0.41 19.44
C PHE A 356 -2.33 -0.06 18.73
N GLU A 357 -3.31 0.50 19.43
CA GLU A 357 -4.55 0.93 18.77
C GLU A 357 -4.24 2.02 17.72
N PRO A 358 -5.06 2.22 16.67
CA PRO A 358 -4.67 3.05 15.52
C PRO A 358 -4.35 4.52 15.84
N LYS A 359 -4.75 5.02 17.01
CA LYS A 359 -4.49 6.39 17.50
C LYS A 359 -3.57 6.40 18.72
N ALA A 360 -2.92 5.28 19.02
CA ALA A 360 -1.98 5.18 20.11
C ALA A 360 -0.75 6.04 19.83
N PRO A 361 -0.11 6.60 20.88
CA PRO A 361 1.12 7.38 20.72
C PRO A 361 2.24 6.63 19.99
N TYR A 362 2.23 5.30 20.00
CA TYR A 362 3.21 4.48 19.27
C TYR A 362 3.38 4.91 17.80
N TRP A 363 2.29 5.16 17.07
CA TRP A 363 2.37 5.46 15.63
C TRP A 363 2.94 6.84 15.35
N ASP A 364 2.48 7.85 16.09
CA ASP A 364 2.92 9.24 15.91
C ASP A 364 4.33 9.45 16.48
N GLU A 365 4.63 8.94 17.68
CA GLU A 365 5.93 9.10 18.34
C GLU A 365 7.07 8.32 17.66
N SER A 366 6.71 7.26 16.91
CA SER A 366 7.67 6.52 16.07
C SER A 366 7.72 7.02 14.63
N ASP A 367 6.91 8.03 14.27
CA ASP A 367 6.80 8.52 12.90
C ASP A 367 6.52 7.40 11.88
N TYR A 368 5.59 6.51 12.24
CA TYR A 368 5.37 5.25 11.53
C TYR A 368 5.06 5.42 10.03
N ASN A 369 4.41 6.53 9.65
CA ASN A 369 4.00 6.75 8.26
C ASN A 369 5.14 7.21 7.35
N ASN A 370 6.19 7.82 7.90
CA ASN A 370 7.27 8.44 7.11
C ASN A 370 8.64 7.77 7.30
N ARG A 371 8.82 6.96 8.34
CA ARG A 371 10.14 6.49 8.77
C ARG A 371 10.75 5.32 7.96
N GLY A 372 9.98 4.65 7.10
CA GLY A 372 10.39 3.37 6.52
C GLY A 372 10.41 2.23 7.56
N TYR A 373 11.13 1.14 7.26
CA TYR A 373 11.17 -0.03 8.16
C TYR A 373 11.99 0.18 9.44
N TYR A 374 11.37 -0.16 10.57
CA TYR A 374 12.07 -0.27 11.85
C TYR A 374 11.51 -1.43 12.69
N SER A 375 12.35 -1.95 13.58
CA SER A 375 12.01 -3.05 14.49
C SER A 375 12.81 -2.96 15.77
N TYR A 376 12.45 -3.74 16.78
CA TYR A 376 13.13 -3.75 18.07
C TYR A 376 13.65 -5.14 18.41
N PHE A 377 14.86 -5.22 18.98
CA PHE A 377 15.45 -6.50 19.37
C PHE A 377 15.58 -6.67 20.89
N ILE A 378 15.09 -7.81 21.38
CA ILE A 378 15.20 -8.26 22.76
C ILE A 378 16.22 -9.40 22.83
N ASP A 379 17.32 -9.18 23.57
CA ASP A 379 18.28 -10.23 23.94
C ASP A 379 17.76 -10.95 25.20
N PHE A 380 17.41 -12.23 25.07
CA PHE A 380 16.83 -12.98 26.20
C PHE A 380 17.83 -13.23 27.32
N ASP A 381 19.13 -13.21 27.02
CA ASP A 381 20.21 -13.36 28.00
C ASP A 381 20.72 -12.02 28.55
N ASP A 382 20.17 -10.87 28.12
CA ASP A 382 20.58 -9.59 28.67
C ASP A 382 20.21 -9.48 30.15
N ARG A 383 21.19 -9.07 30.96
CA ARG A 383 21.14 -8.92 32.42
C ARG A 383 21.42 -7.50 32.87
N SER A 384 21.45 -6.55 31.93
CA SER A 384 21.67 -5.13 32.19
C SER A 384 20.74 -4.58 33.28
N ASN A 385 19.50 -5.06 33.34
CA ASN A 385 18.50 -4.70 34.35
C ASN A 385 18.54 -5.63 35.58
N ASN A 386 19.22 -5.19 36.64
CA ASN A 386 19.25 -5.85 37.95
C ASN A 386 19.84 -7.28 37.97
N GLY A 387 20.61 -7.67 36.95
CA GLY A 387 21.30 -8.96 36.89
C GLY A 387 20.41 -10.16 36.54
N GLN A 388 19.11 -9.96 36.31
CA GLN A 388 18.16 -10.99 35.89
C GLN A 388 17.95 -10.94 34.39
N SER A 389 17.75 -12.10 33.77
CA SER A 389 17.48 -12.18 32.33
C SER A 389 16.07 -11.69 32.01
N VAL A 390 15.86 -11.13 30.82
CA VAL A 390 14.51 -10.78 30.32
C VAL A 390 13.61 -12.01 30.30
N LYS A 391 14.19 -13.20 30.04
CA LYS A 391 13.45 -14.47 30.05
C LYS A 391 12.84 -14.78 31.42
N ASP A 392 13.57 -14.47 32.49
CA ASP A 392 13.15 -14.71 33.85
C ASP A 392 12.14 -13.65 34.31
N ARG A 393 12.43 -12.37 34.04
CA ARG A 393 11.67 -11.22 34.53
C ARG A 393 11.43 -10.18 33.44
N PRO A 394 10.34 -10.33 32.67
CA PRO A 394 9.83 -9.26 31.82
C PRO A 394 9.55 -7.99 32.61
N THR A 395 9.81 -6.84 32.00
CA THR A 395 9.68 -5.50 32.60
C THR A 395 8.53 -4.68 32.02
N ASN A 396 7.90 -5.18 30.94
CA ASN A 396 6.79 -4.54 30.25
C ASN A 396 5.90 -5.61 29.57
N VAL A 397 4.72 -5.17 29.08
CA VAL A 397 3.73 -6.03 28.39
C VAL A 397 4.33 -6.75 27.20
N ILE A 398 5.16 -6.07 26.41
CA ILE A 398 5.69 -6.57 25.15
C ILE A 398 6.64 -7.74 25.42
N GLU A 399 7.56 -7.55 26.37
CA GLU A 399 8.45 -8.61 26.86
C GLU A 399 7.66 -9.79 27.45
N GLU A 400 6.61 -9.55 28.23
CA GLU A 400 5.79 -10.63 28.79
C GLU A 400 5.11 -11.44 27.69
N VAL A 401 4.46 -10.77 26.73
CA VAL A 401 3.82 -11.42 25.58
C VAL A 401 4.83 -12.27 24.82
N ILE A 402 5.99 -11.71 24.44
CA ILE A 402 7.01 -12.45 23.69
C ILE A 402 7.54 -13.63 24.50
N VAL A 403 8.02 -13.40 25.71
CA VAL A 403 8.79 -14.39 26.48
C VAL A 403 7.89 -15.47 27.11
N LYS A 404 6.76 -15.08 27.69
CA LYS A 404 5.92 -16.00 28.46
C LYS A 404 4.84 -16.67 27.61
N HIS A 405 4.44 -16.08 26.49
CA HIS A 405 3.34 -16.59 25.67
C HIS A 405 3.75 -17.03 24.27
N LEU A 406 4.55 -16.26 23.53
CA LEU A 406 4.86 -16.58 22.12
C LEU A 406 6.09 -17.47 21.98
N LEU A 407 7.18 -17.18 22.70
CA LEU A 407 8.43 -17.94 22.67
C LEU A 407 8.22 -19.43 22.96
N PRO A 408 7.43 -19.85 23.98
CA PRO A 408 7.22 -21.27 24.22
C PRO A 408 6.51 -22.00 23.08
N LEU A 409 5.65 -21.30 22.31
CA LEU A 409 4.97 -21.87 21.13
C LEU A 409 5.94 -22.02 19.95
N ALA A 410 6.84 -21.05 19.75
CA ALA A 410 7.92 -21.15 18.78
C ALA A 410 8.91 -22.29 19.13
N GLU A 411 9.35 -22.38 20.39
CA GLU A 411 10.21 -23.48 20.89
C GLU A 411 9.52 -24.84 20.73
N ARG A 412 8.21 -24.92 21.03
CA ARG A 412 7.39 -26.13 20.81
C ARG A 412 7.40 -26.56 19.35
N THR A 413 7.19 -25.63 18.42
CA THR A 413 7.22 -25.90 16.98
C THR A 413 8.56 -26.49 16.54
N LEU A 414 9.67 -25.84 16.93
CA LEU A 414 11.00 -26.33 16.57
C LEU A 414 11.28 -27.71 17.17
N LYS A 415 10.88 -27.96 18.42
CA LYS A 415 11.08 -29.23 19.11
C LYS A 415 10.28 -30.38 18.50
N GLU A 416 9.04 -30.14 18.07
CA GLU A 416 8.18 -31.17 17.45
C GLU A 416 8.70 -31.60 16.08
N GLU A 417 9.36 -30.70 15.34
CA GLU A 417 9.77 -30.92 13.94
C GLU A 417 11.25 -31.30 13.77
N HIS A 418 12.10 -30.91 14.72
CA HIS A 418 13.50 -31.33 14.71
C HIS A 418 13.66 -32.77 15.19
N LYS A 419 14.35 -33.60 14.39
CA LYS A 419 14.73 -34.97 14.77
C LYS A 419 15.80 -35.03 15.89
N GLY A 420 16.35 -33.88 16.29
CA GLY A 420 17.37 -33.72 17.33
C GLY A 420 17.07 -32.53 18.24
N ALA A 421 18.03 -32.13 19.07
CA ALA A 421 17.86 -30.91 19.88
C ALA A 421 17.78 -29.68 18.95
N PRO A 422 16.66 -28.93 18.94
CA PRO A 422 16.57 -27.72 18.12
C PRO A 422 17.58 -26.68 18.62
N PRO A 423 18.05 -25.78 17.73
CA PRO A 423 18.89 -24.67 18.14
C PRO A 423 18.14 -23.78 19.15
N ALA A 424 18.86 -23.31 20.17
CA ALA A 424 18.28 -22.45 21.20
C ALA A 424 17.95 -21.07 20.60
N ILE A 425 16.73 -20.58 20.85
CA ILE A 425 16.36 -19.20 20.55
C ILE A 425 16.99 -18.31 21.64
N VAL A 426 17.76 -17.31 21.22
CA VAL A 426 18.54 -16.42 22.11
C VAL A 426 18.00 -15.00 22.15
N GLY A 427 17.13 -14.64 21.21
CA GLY A 427 16.47 -13.34 21.19
C GLY A 427 15.33 -13.28 20.20
N ALA A 428 14.64 -12.15 20.22
CA ALA A 428 13.49 -11.87 19.36
C ALA A 428 13.56 -10.46 18.81
N GLU A 429 13.31 -10.33 17.51
CA GLU A 429 13.02 -9.07 16.84
C GLU A 429 11.51 -8.91 16.74
N TRP A 430 10.96 -7.73 17.00
CA TRP A 430 9.52 -7.48 16.92
C TRP A 430 9.20 -6.10 16.33
N TRP A 431 8.04 -6.03 15.67
CA TRP A 431 7.49 -4.82 15.06
C TRP A 431 5.96 -4.92 14.97
N CYS A 432 5.30 -3.80 14.72
CA CYS A 432 3.85 -3.70 14.61
C CYS A 432 3.43 -3.12 13.26
N HIS A 433 2.29 -3.57 12.75
CA HIS A 433 1.65 -2.96 11.59
C HIS A 433 0.19 -2.65 11.88
N THR A 434 -0.22 -1.46 11.44
CA THR A 434 -1.61 -1.03 11.35
C THR A 434 -1.99 -0.78 9.91
N ARG A 435 -3.13 -1.33 9.48
CA ARG A 435 -3.64 -1.15 8.11
C ARG A 435 -5.14 -0.99 8.13
N ALA A 436 -5.67 0.06 7.50
CA ALA A 436 -7.10 0.27 7.37
C ALA A 436 -7.77 -0.88 6.58
N LEU A 437 -8.84 -1.45 7.12
CA LEU A 437 -9.55 -2.53 6.43
C LEU A 437 -10.23 -2.00 5.15
N GLY A 438 -10.06 -2.72 4.05
CA GLY A 438 -10.70 -2.42 2.77
C GLY A 438 -10.05 -1.36 1.90
N ALA A 439 -9.18 -0.53 2.48
CA ALA A 439 -8.34 0.41 1.74
C ALA A 439 -6.95 -0.18 1.48
N ASN A 440 -6.51 -1.16 2.28
CA ASN A 440 -5.19 -1.76 2.15
C ASN A 440 -5.04 -2.68 0.92
N LEU A 441 -3.95 -2.49 0.17
CA LEU A 441 -3.50 -3.33 -0.95
C LEU A 441 -2.74 -4.59 -0.50
N GLY A 442 -2.66 -4.82 0.81
CA GLY A 442 -2.04 -5.99 1.41
C GLY A 442 -0.66 -5.66 1.98
N HIS A 443 0.31 -6.53 1.75
CA HIS A 443 1.71 -6.31 2.09
C HIS A 443 2.58 -7.10 1.12
N GLN A 444 3.64 -6.44 0.64
CA GLN A 444 4.54 -6.96 -0.38
C GLN A 444 5.09 -8.35 -0.01
N LEU A 445 5.25 -9.20 -1.02
CA LEU A 445 5.92 -10.49 -0.82
C LEU A 445 7.43 -10.29 -0.59
N HIS A 446 7.92 -10.73 0.55
CA HIS A 446 9.30 -10.55 0.99
C HIS A 446 9.80 -11.72 1.86
N PHE A 447 11.08 -11.65 2.23
CA PHE A 447 11.71 -12.52 3.21
C PHE A 447 12.05 -11.71 4.45
N ASP A 448 11.90 -12.29 5.64
CA ASP A 448 12.43 -11.67 6.85
C ASP A 448 13.95 -11.82 6.87
N THR A 449 14.69 -10.71 6.83
CA THR A 449 16.15 -10.76 6.83
C THR A 449 16.79 -9.92 7.93
N ASP A 450 18.02 -10.27 8.30
CA ASP A 450 18.89 -9.39 9.07
C ASP A 450 19.46 -8.32 8.14
N GLU A 451 18.72 -7.21 8.03
CA GLU A 451 19.03 -6.09 7.14
C GLU A 451 20.44 -5.54 7.36
N SER A 452 20.96 -5.57 8.60
CA SER A 452 22.33 -5.13 8.83
C SER A 452 23.38 -6.04 8.21
N LEU A 453 23.19 -7.36 8.24
CA LEU A 453 24.12 -8.28 7.59
C LEU A 453 23.92 -8.31 6.08
N LEU A 454 22.68 -8.14 5.60
CA LEU A 454 22.40 -8.04 4.18
C LEU A 454 23.11 -6.82 3.57
N GLY A 455 22.98 -5.64 4.19
CA GLY A 455 23.65 -4.43 3.75
C GLY A 455 25.18 -4.50 3.81
N ARG A 456 25.75 -5.03 4.90
CA ARG A 456 27.21 -5.02 5.16
C ARG A 456 27.98 -6.19 4.54
N GLU A 457 27.45 -7.40 4.66
CA GLU A 457 28.14 -8.63 4.28
C GLU A 457 27.52 -9.28 3.02
N LYS A 458 26.43 -8.71 2.48
CA LYS A 458 25.64 -9.31 1.38
C LYS A 458 25.21 -10.74 1.70
N LYS A 459 25.01 -11.02 2.99
CA LYS A 459 24.68 -12.33 3.52
C LYS A 459 23.24 -12.37 3.98
N VAL A 460 22.43 -13.15 3.26
CA VAL A 460 21.04 -13.39 3.65
C VAL A 460 21.01 -14.30 4.87
N THR A 461 20.34 -13.84 5.92
CA THR A 461 20.09 -14.61 7.14
C THR A 461 18.73 -14.21 7.66
N HIS A 462 18.01 -15.16 8.22
CA HIS A 462 16.59 -15.03 8.58
C HIS A 462 16.35 -15.57 9.99
N PRO A 463 15.25 -15.20 10.66
CA PRO A 463 14.87 -15.80 11.92
C PRO A 463 14.64 -17.32 11.76
N ALA A 464 14.78 -18.06 12.86
CA ALA A 464 14.48 -19.50 12.85
C ALA A 464 12.96 -19.74 12.76
N VAL A 465 12.17 -18.83 13.33
CA VAL A 465 10.72 -18.81 13.28
C VAL A 465 10.26 -17.38 13.08
N SER A 466 9.50 -17.12 12.03
CA SER A 466 8.74 -15.88 11.86
C SER A 466 7.31 -16.08 12.29
N SER A 467 6.65 -15.01 12.74
CA SER A 467 5.33 -15.13 13.35
C SER A 467 4.49 -13.87 13.31
N VAL A 468 3.18 -14.07 13.39
CA VAL A 468 2.16 -13.03 13.40
C VAL A 468 1.16 -13.32 14.53
N LEU A 469 1.08 -12.43 15.51
CA LEU A 469 -0.02 -12.35 16.46
C LEU A 469 -1.06 -11.35 15.93
N TYR A 470 -2.27 -11.83 15.67
CA TYR A 470 -3.36 -10.98 15.19
C TYR A 470 -4.06 -10.29 16.37
N LEU A 471 -3.97 -8.97 16.43
CA LEU A 471 -4.58 -8.16 17.50
C LEU A 471 -5.99 -7.72 17.14
N THR A 472 -6.20 -7.23 15.92
CA THR A 472 -7.52 -6.85 15.42
C THR A 472 -7.64 -7.11 13.92
N GLY A 473 -8.88 -7.03 13.41
CA GLY A 473 -9.19 -7.23 11.99
C GLY A 473 -9.53 -8.67 11.63
N GLY A 474 -9.46 -9.59 12.59
CA GLY A 474 -9.95 -10.95 12.45
C GLY A 474 -11.42 -11.11 12.86
N ARG A 475 -11.95 -12.33 12.66
CA ARG A 475 -13.30 -12.69 13.12
C ARG A 475 -13.31 -12.85 14.64
N ARG A 476 -14.23 -12.18 15.32
CA ARG A 476 -14.50 -12.38 16.75
C ARG A 476 -15.56 -13.47 16.95
N GLY A 477 -15.21 -14.50 17.73
CA GLY A 477 -16.11 -15.50 18.32
C GLY A 477 -17.02 -16.35 17.42
N LYS A 478 -17.50 -17.47 17.96
CA LYS A 478 -18.66 -18.20 17.40
C LYS A 478 -19.94 -17.41 17.71
N GLY A 479 -20.54 -16.77 16.70
CA GLY A 479 -21.86 -16.14 16.84
C GLY A 479 -22.08 -14.85 16.05
N SER A 480 -21.01 -14.26 15.49
CA SER A 480 -21.15 -13.17 14.53
C SER A 480 -21.67 -13.72 13.20
N SER A 481 -23.01 -13.79 13.09
CA SER A 481 -23.75 -14.15 11.87
C SER A 481 -23.69 -13.04 10.80
N LYS A 482 -23.10 -11.89 11.11
CA LYS A 482 -22.82 -10.85 10.11
C LYS A 482 -21.43 -11.10 9.55
N SER A 483 -21.32 -11.11 8.22
CA SER A 483 -20.07 -11.08 7.46
C SER A 483 -19.29 -9.83 7.85
N VAL A 484 -18.53 -9.90 8.94
CA VAL A 484 -17.54 -8.89 9.29
C VAL A 484 -16.47 -8.94 8.20
N PRO A 485 -16.07 -7.80 7.62
CA PRO A 485 -14.92 -7.78 6.73
C PRO A 485 -13.73 -8.41 7.43
N SER A 486 -13.22 -9.52 6.87
CA SER A 486 -11.97 -10.09 7.36
C SER A 486 -10.82 -9.30 6.75
N ALA A 487 -9.83 -8.98 7.58
CA ALA A 487 -8.54 -8.51 7.12
C ALA A 487 -7.92 -9.42 6.06
N GLY A 488 -6.98 -8.84 5.30
CA GLY A 488 -6.14 -9.57 4.35
C GLY A 488 -5.50 -10.79 4.99
N SER A 489 -5.52 -11.91 4.26
CA SER A 489 -4.93 -13.16 4.74
C SER A 489 -3.42 -13.12 4.56
N THR A 490 -2.69 -13.56 5.59
CA THR A 490 -1.25 -13.76 5.48
C THR A 490 -1.02 -15.01 4.62
N ILE A 491 -0.11 -14.94 3.65
CA ILE A 491 0.24 -16.05 2.79
C ILE A 491 1.72 -16.37 2.92
N VAL A 492 2.05 -17.67 2.96
CA VAL A 492 3.43 -18.16 3.06
C VAL A 492 3.66 -19.15 1.93
N PHE A 493 4.72 -18.98 1.17
CA PHE A 493 5.11 -19.84 0.06
C PHE A 493 6.23 -20.78 0.50
N ASN A 494 6.28 -21.99 -0.07
CA ASN A 494 7.43 -22.89 0.14
C ASN A 494 8.64 -22.49 -0.73
N GLN A 495 9.00 -21.21 -0.72
CA GLN A 495 10.08 -20.62 -1.49
C GLN A 495 11.00 -19.89 -0.51
N THR A 496 12.31 -20.11 -0.66
CA THR A 496 13.39 -19.53 0.14
C THR A 496 14.31 -18.66 -0.72
N PRO A 497 15.20 -17.84 -0.14
CA PRO A 497 16.16 -17.05 -0.92
C PRO A 497 17.06 -17.88 -1.85
N GLU A 498 17.30 -19.15 -1.52
CA GLU A 498 18.12 -20.08 -2.31
C GLU A 498 17.32 -20.90 -3.33
N SER A 499 16.01 -20.70 -3.39
CA SER A 499 15.15 -21.44 -4.31
C SER A 499 15.49 -21.11 -5.77
N LYS A 500 15.50 -22.14 -6.61
CA LYS A 500 15.76 -22.02 -8.06
C LYS A 500 14.52 -22.26 -8.90
N GLU A 501 13.43 -22.65 -8.26
CA GLU A 501 12.15 -22.99 -8.85
C GLU A 501 11.07 -22.20 -8.13
N VAL A 502 9.95 -21.96 -8.80
CA VAL A 502 8.78 -21.32 -8.18
C VAL A 502 8.23 -22.17 -7.04
N ALA A 503 7.69 -21.51 -6.01
CA ALA A 503 6.97 -22.22 -4.96
C ALA A 503 5.85 -23.10 -5.55
N SER A 504 5.81 -24.36 -5.13
CA SER A 504 4.73 -25.27 -5.49
C SER A 504 3.46 -25.00 -4.66
N LYS A 505 3.62 -24.63 -3.39
CA LYS A 505 2.56 -24.57 -2.38
C LYS A 505 2.57 -23.21 -1.69
N ALA A 506 1.37 -22.74 -1.36
CA ALA A 506 1.19 -21.59 -0.47
C ALA A 506 0.21 -21.96 0.65
N TRP A 507 0.52 -21.54 1.87
CA TRP A 507 -0.38 -21.64 3.03
C TRP A 507 -1.06 -20.32 3.28
N ILE A 508 -2.33 -20.38 3.68
CA ILE A 508 -3.18 -19.22 3.88
C ILE A 508 -3.55 -19.17 5.37
N ALA A 509 -3.19 -18.08 6.05
CA ALA A 509 -3.66 -17.78 7.38
C ALA A 509 -4.67 -16.64 7.36
N HIS A 510 -5.89 -16.97 7.76
CA HIS A 510 -6.93 -15.98 7.99
C HIS A 510 -6.73 -15.32 9.34
N ALA A 511 -6.82 -13.99 9.38
CA ALA A 511 -6.70 -13.25 10.63
C ALA A 511 -7.79 -13.67 11.62
N LYS A 512 -7.38 -14.06 12.82
CA LYS A 512 -8.26 -14.37 13.95
C LYS A 512 -7.71 -13.65 15.18
N ASP A 513 -8.48 -12.74 15.77
CA ASP A 513 -8.05 -11.99 16.94
C ASP A 513 -7.56 -12.95 18.04
N ASN A 514 -6.43 -12.61 18.65
CA ASN A 514 -5.74 -13.40 19.68
C ASN A 514 -5.30 -14.80 19.21
N ALA A 515 -5.05 -14.99 17.91
CA ALA A 515 -4.39 -16.17 17.36
C ALA A 515 -2.95 -15.85 16.95
N PHE A 516 -2.07 -16.86 17.07
CA PHE A 516 -0.64 -16.71 16.79
C PHE A 516 -0.21 -17.69 15.68
N MET A 517 0.11 -17.16 14.51
CA MET A 517 0.63 -17.94 13.40
C MET A 517 2.16 -17.95 13.47
N ASN A 518 2.77 -19.10 13.16
CA ASN A 518 4.20 -19.16 12.91
C ASN A 518 4.55 -19.99 11.67
N PHE A 519 5.72 -19.69 11.10
CA PHE A 519 6.26 -20.30 9.89
C PHE A 519 7.79 -20.23 9.89
N PRO A 520 8.49 -21.04 9.06
CA PRO A 520 9.95 -20.94 8.94
C PRO A 520 10.35 -19.55 8.41
N GLY A 521 11.33 -18.91 9.05
CA GLY A 521 11.67 -17.52 8.74
C GLY A 521 12.35 -17.29 7.39
N ASP A 522 12.80 -18.35 6.73
CA ASP A 522 13.34 -18.31 5.36
C ASP A 522 12.26 -18.31 4.28
N CYS A 523 10.97 -18.37 4.64
CA CYS A 523 9.91 -18.50 3.64
C CYS A 523 9.42 -17.15 3.12
N LEU A 524 9.23 -17.10 1.80
CA LEU A 524 8.59 -15.97 1.11
C LEU A 524 7.17 -15.82 1.62
N HIS A 525 6.79 -14.62 2.04
CA HIS A 525 5.48 -14.39 2.61
C HIS A 525 5.03 -12.94 2.43
N GLY A 526 3.74 -12.69 2.67
CA GLY A 526 3.15 -11.37 2.63
C GLY A 526 1.67 -11.42 2.99
N VAL A 527 0.89 -10.40 2.63
CA VAL A 527 -0.52 -10.30 3.00
C VAL A 527 -1.35 -9.96 1.78
N LEU A 528 -2.38 -10.73 1.45
CA LEU A 528 -3.24 -10.41 0.33
C LEU A 528 -4.09 -9.16 0.59
N PRO A 529 -4.47 -8.38 -0.45
CA PRO A 529 -5.49 -7.34 -0.34
C PRO A 529 -6.79 -7.89 0.24
N CYS A 530 -7.57 -7.02 0.89
CA CYS A 530 -8.91 -7.36 1.37
C CYS A 530 -9.95 -6.44 0.77
N SER A 531 -11.03 -7.03 0.25
CA SER A 531 -12.23 -6.27 -0.10
C SER A 531 -12.90 -5.81 1.20
N GLY A 532 -12.89 -4.52 1.47
CA GLY A 532 -13.66 -3.96 2.59
C GLY A 532 -15.14 -4.33 2.43
N SER A 533 -15.74 -4.94 3.45
CA SER A 533 -17.18 -5.25 3.45
C SER A 533 -17.92 -3.99 3.86
N ARG A 534 -18.69 -3.42 2.93
CA ARG A 534 -19.72 -2.41 3.23
C ARG A 534 -20.88 -3.11 3.92
N ASN A 535 -20.82 -3.25 5.25
CA ASN A 535 -22.07 -3.38 5.98
C ASN A 535 -22.66 -1.98 6.14
N GLY A 536 -23.74 -1.72 5.40
CA GLY A 536 -24.36 -0.40 5.24
C GLY A 536 -24.83 0.28 6.54
N ASP A 537 -24.99 1.59 6.39
CA ASP A 537 -25.98 2.44 7.04
C ASP A 537 -25.84 2.86 8.52
N SER A 538 -24.76 2.52 9.22
CA SER A 538 -24.46 3.20 10.48
C SER A 538 -23.29 4.17 10.29
N GLY A 539 -23.59 5.47 10.14
CA GLY A 539 -22.63 6.58 9.94
C GLY A 539 -21.61 6.82 11.06
N LYS A 540 -21.19 5.78 11.78
CA LYS A 540 -20.00 5.80 12.63
C LYS A 540 -18.90 5.06 11.88
N LYS A 541 -17.89 5.80 11.40
CA LYS A 541 -16.57 5.23 11.05
C LYS A 541 -16.09 4.46 12.29
N GLN A 542 -16.20 3.13 12.29
CA GLN A 542 -15.38 2.35 13.19
C GLN A 542 -14.03 2.26 12.49
N ASP A 543 -12.99 2.79 13.15
CA ASP A 543 -11.59 2.66 12.74
C ASP A 543 -11.18 1.19 12.92
N ASN A 544 -11.71 0.33 12.06
CA ASN A 544 -11.39 -1.08 12.05
C ASN A 544 -10.12 -1.24 11.22
N ASN A 545 -9.00 -1.39 11.91
CA ASN A 545 -7.71 -1.70 11.31
C ASN A 545 -7.36 -3.17 11.53
N ARG A 546 -6.58 -3.73 10.60
CA ARG A 546 -5.79 -4.94 10.83
C ARG A 546 -4.57 -4.53 11.65
N LEU A 547 -4.56 -4.88 12.92
CA LEU A 547 -3.42 -4.71 13.80
C LEU A 547 -2.72 -6.05 13.99
N THR A 548 -1.42 -6.08 13.71
CA THR A 548 -0.59 -7.27 13.90
C THR A 548 0.66 -6.93 14.67
N PHE A 549 1.01 -7.83 15.59
CA PHE A 549 2.26 -7.84 16.33
C PHE A 549 3.11 -8.99 15.80
N MET A 550 4.24 -8.69 15.17
CA MET A 550 5.09 -9.69 14.50
C MET A 550 6.36 -9.90 15.30
N VAL A 551 6.85 -11.14 15.27
CA VAL A 551 8.06 -11.53 15.99
C VAL A 551 8.90 -12.49 15.16
N GLY A 552 10.15 -12.13 14.90
CA GLY A 552 11.20 -13.00 14.39
C GLY A 552 12.01 -13.58 15.56
N PHE A 553 11.99 -14.90 15.74
CA PHE A 553 12.77 -15.58 16.78
C PHE A 553 14.13 -16.04 16.25
N TRP A 554 15.20 -15.54 16.87
CA TRP A 554 16.56 -15.73 16.38
C TRP A 554 17.35 -16.71 17.25
N THR A 555 18.09 -17.60 16.59
CA THR A 555 19.05 -18.53 17.22
C THR A 555 20.45 -17.94 17.35
N ARG A 556 20.62 -16.69 16.90
CA ARG A 556 21.81 -15.87 17.04
C ARG A 556 21.38 -14.48 17.50
N ASN A 557 22.26 -13.80 18.24
CA ASN A 557 21.99 -12.44 18.65
C ASN A 557 22.39 -11.47 17.51
N VAL A 558 21.40 -10.98 16.77
CA VAL A 558 21.61 -10.07 15.63
C VAL A 558 22.07 -8.69 16.09
N ALA A 559 21.53 -8.18 17.20
CA ALA A 559 21.90 -6.89 17.76
C ALA A 559 23.39 -6.78 18.16
N LYS A 560 24.00 -7.86 18.68
CA LYS A 560 25.43 -7.85 19.08
C LYS A 560 26.37 -7.58 17.91
N LYS A 561 25.99 -7.93 16.68
CA LYS A 561 26.81 -7.68 15.48
C LYS A 561 26.71 -6.23 14.99
N MET A 562 25.64 -5.53 15.33
CA MET A 562 25.46 -4.11 14.99
C MET A 562 26.32 -3.19 15.89
N GLY A 563 26.74 -3.64 17.08
CA GLY A 563 27.56 -2.84 17.99
C GLY A 563 26.88 -1.52 18.40
N ASN A 564 27.66 -0.44 18.55
CA ASN A 564 27.15 0.88 18.93
C ASN A 564 26.45 1.64 17.79
N SER A 565 26.34 1.05 16.59
CA SER A 565 25.74 1.68 15.41
C SER A 565 24.24 1.46 15.28
N ARG A 566 23.57 0.98 16.34
CA ARG A 566 22.11 0.79 16.36
C ARG A 566 21.45 2.15 16.49
N SER A 567 20.78 2.61 15.43
CA SER A 567 19.82 3.69 15.54
C SER A 567 18.61 3.24 16.36
N LEU A 568 17.94 4.19 17.01
CA LEU A 568 16.78 3.90 17.84
C LEU A 568 15.64 3.26 17.02
N TYR A 569 15.40 3.83 15.84
CA TYR A 569 14.38 3.41 14.91
C TYR A 569 14.98 2.93 13.59
N GLY A 570 15.91 2.00 13.68
CA GLY A 570 16.37 1.21 12.52
C GLY A 570 16.08 -0.27 12.73
N PRO A 571 16.55 -1.12 11.80
CA PRO A 571 16.44 -2.57 11.94
C PRO A 571 17.08 -3.05 13.24
N CYS A 572 16.34 -3.86 14.00
CA CYS A 572 16.72 -4.36 15.31
C CYS A 572 17.19 -3.25 16.27
N GLY A 573 16.53 -2.09 16.30
CA GLY A 573 16.80 -1.00 17.26
C GLY A 573 16.60 -1.41 18.73
N PRO A 574 17.19 -0.69 19.69
CA PRO A 574 16.85 -0.85 21.10
C PRO A 574 15.43 -0.33 21.37
N LEU A 575 14.76 -0.83 22.41
CA LEU A 575 13.52 -0.22 22.87
C LEU A 575 13.78 1.23 23.29
N PRO A 576 12.96 2.23 22.89
CA PRO A 576 13.15 3.60 23.33
C PRO A 576 13.08 3.73 24.86
N PRO A 577 13.78 4.72 25.44
CA PRO A 577 13.68 4.98 26.86
C PRO A 577 12.26 5.44 27.22
N ALA A 578 11.78 5.06 28.40
CA ALA A 578 10.46 5.45 28.89
C ALA A 578 10.43 6.95 29.28
N THR A 579 10.24 7.81 28.29
CA THR A 579 10.23 9.27 28.43
C THR A 579 8.89 9.85 27.96
N LYS A 580 8.70 11.17 28.10
CA LYS A 580 7.46 11.82 27.64
C LYS A 580 7.33 11.80 26.13
N GLU A 581 8.46 11.79 25.43
CA GLU A 581 8.58 11.67 23.98
C GLU A 581 8.30 10.25 23.48
N HIS A 582 8.34 9.27 24.38
CA HIS A 582 8.07 7.85 24.13
C HIS A 582 7.03 7.34 25.13
N SER A 583 5.90 8.03 25.21
CA SER A 583 4.86 7.76 26.19
C SER A 583 4.27 6.35 26.03
N TRP A 584 4.26 5.80 24.81
CA TRP A 584 3.84 4.41 24.57
C TRP A 584 4.72 3.39 25.32
N VAL A 585 6.01 3.68 25.53
CA VAL A 585 6.91 2.83 26.32
C VAL A 585 6.52 2.88 27.80
N ILE A 586 6.18 4.06 28.32
CA ILE A 586 5.65 4.22 29.69
C ILE A 586 4.37 3.39 29.85
N GLU A 587 3.45 3.45 28.87
CA GLU A 587 2.22 2.67 28.88
C GLU A 587 2.47 1.15 28.89
N SER A 588 3.47 0.69 28.13
CA SER A 588 3.90 -0.71 28.13
C SER A 588 4.41 -1.17 29.51
N GLN A 589 4.97 -0.26 30.32
CA GLN A 589 5.52 -0.54 31.65
C GLN A 589 4.49 -0.34 32.77
N ASN A 590 3.41 0.41 32.55
CA ASN A 590 2.45 0.77 33.61
C ASN A 590 1.88 -0.45 34.34
N GLY A 591 2.10 -0.61 35.64
CA GLY A 591 1.64 -1.78 36.40
C GLY A 591 2.62 -2.97 36.39
N TYR A 592 3.76 -2.88 35.71
CA TYR A 592 4.94 -3.69 36.02
C TYR A 592 5.77 -2.95 37.07
N SER A 593 5.59 -3.32 38.35
CA SER A 593 6.46 -2.83 39.41
C SER A 593 7.60 -3.82 39.67
N ASN A 594 8.73 -3.32 40.19
CA ASN A 594 9.89 -4.15 40.53
C ASN A 594 9.65 -5.18 41.66
N GLU A 595 8.43 -5.28 42.19
CA GLU A 595 8.10 -6.14 43.33
C GLU A 595 6.91 -7.08 43.09
N ALA A 596 6.21 -6.99 41.95
CA ALA A 596 4.89 -7.63 41.77
C ALA A 596 4.75 -8.58 40.56
N SER A 597 5.65 -9.55 40.41
CA SER A 597 5.37 -10.74 39.58
C SER A 597 5.03 -11.94 40.47
N SER A 598 4.05 -11.80 41.36
CA SER A 598 3.51 -12.93 42.15
C SER A 598 2.29 -13.60 41.51
N ASP A 599 1.80 -13.11 40.36
CA ASP A 599 0.63 -13.69 39.67
C ASP A 599 1.00 -14.87 38.76
N ALA A 600 1.94 -15.70 39.20
CA ALA A 600 2.22 -17.01 38.61
C ALA A 600 1.01 -17.98 38.65
N ALA A 601 -0.12 -17.59 39.25
CA ALA A 601 -1.27 -18.44 39.49
C ALA A 601 -2.19 -18.65 38.27
N ASN A 602 -2.04 -17.88 37.18
CA ASN A 602 -2.93 -17.96 36.01
C ASN A 602 -2.22 -18.26 34.68
N HIS A 603 -0.96 -18.72 34.70
CA HIS A 603 -0.32 -19.20 33.48
C HIS A 603 -1.02 -20.49 33.01
N ARG A 604 -1.77 -20.40 31.90
CA ARG A 604 -2.16 -21.58 31.14
C ARG A 604 -0.89 -22.32 30.72
N GLU A 605 -0.83 -23.62 30.97
CA GLU A 605 0.28 -24.41 30.45
C GLU A 605 0.23 -24.37 28.91
N THR A 606 1.40 -24.32 28.27
CA THR A 606 1.53 -24.26 26.81
C THR A 606 1.01 -25.53 26.12
N SER A 607 0.84 -26.61 26.88
CA SER A 607 0.17 -27.86 26.50
C SER A 607 -1.32 -27.68 26.21
N ASP A 608 -1.97 -26.68 26.81
CA ASP A 608 -3.42 -26.41 26.66
C ASP A 608 -3.74 -25.56 25.42
N ILE A 609 -2.72 -25.00 24.76
CA ILE A 609 -2.89 -24.24 23.52
C ILE A 609 -2.89 -25.21 22.34
N ALA A 610 -4.01 -25.23 21.63
CA ALA A 610 -4.18 -26.01 20.41
C ALA A 610 -3.60 -25.27 19.19
N PHE A 611 -3.33 -26.01 18.13
CA PHE A 611 -3.01 -25.43 16.84
C PHE A 611 -3.74 -26.16 15.72
N ASP A 612 -4.05 -25.40 14.68
CA ASP A 612 -4.59 -25.90 13.42
C ASP A 612 -3.51 -25.81 12.33
N ASN A 613 -3.54 -26.78 11.41
CA ASN A 613 -2.79 -26.67 10.16
C ASN A 613 -3.45 -25.62 9.26
N LEU A 614 -2.63 -24.82 8.57
CA LEU A 614 -3.15 -23.83 7.65
C LEU A 614 -3.68 -24.49 6.36
N PRO A 615 -4.78 -23.97 5.77
CA PRO A 615 -5.17 -24.30 4.41
C PRO A 615 -4.00 -24.12 3.44
N CYS A 616 -3.80 -25.11 2.57
CA CYS A 616 -2.71 -25.13 1.58
C CYS A 616 -3.29 -25.12 0.16
N ALA A 617 -2.80 -24.21 -0.67
CA ALA A 617 -3.14 -24.10 -2.08
C ALA A 617 -1.98 -24.59 -2.97
N PHE A 618 -2.32 -25.30 -4.05
CA PHE A 618 -1.41 -25.78 -5.08
C PHE A 618 -2.11 -25.68 -6.46
N PRO A 619 -1.41 -25.27 -7.53
CA PRO A 619 -0.09 -24.62 -7.49
C PRO A 619 -0.17 -23.23 -6.83
N ALA A 620 0.97 -22.70 -6.39
CA ALA A 620 1.06 -21.38 -5.75
C ALA A 620 1.28 -20.24 -6.76
N TRP A 621 1.98 -20.53 -7.85
CA TRP A 621 2.25 -19.62 -8.96
C TRP A 621 1.57 -20.10 -10.25
N ASP A 622 1.14 -19.13 -11.05
CA ASP A 622 0.61 -19.33 -12.40
C ASP A 622 1.54 -18.60 -13.38
N GLN A 623 2.07 -19.33 -14.36
CA GLN A 623 2.91 -18.76 -15.40
C GLN A 623 2.02 -18.34 -16.57
N PHE A 624 2.25 -17.15 -17.13
CA PHE A 624 1.56 -16.69 -18.31
C PHE A 624 2.54 -16.15 -19.36
N GLU A 625 2.15 -16.25 -20.62
CA GLU A 625 2.92 -15.68 -21.73
C GLU A 625 2.64 -14.18 -21.82
N THR A 626 3.69 -13.38 -21.61
CA THR A 626 3.73 -12.01 -22.12
C THR A 626 3.71 -12.05 -23.63
N SER A 627 2.89 -11.20 -24.23
CA SER A 627 2.92 -11.03 -25.68
C SER A 627 4.32 -10.59 -26.04
N ALA A 628 5.12 -11.46 -26.67
CA ALA A 628 6.42 -11.06 -27.17
C ALA A 628 6.21 -9.78 -28.00
N PRO A 629 7.03 -8.73 -27.80
CA PRO A 629 6.91 -7.52 -28.58
C PRO A 629 6.96 -7.94 -30.04
N SER A 630 5.84 -7.78 -30.75
CA SER A 630 5.85 -8.10 -32.18
C SER A 630 6.85 -7.13 -32.79
N GLU A 631 7.76 -7.61 -33.64
CA GLU A 631 8.82 -6.78 -34.26
C GLU A 631 8.26 -5.53 -35.00
N ASN A 632 6.93 -5.44 -35.17
CA ASN A 632 6.23 -4.34 -35.84
C ASN A 632 5.37 -3.44 -34.92
N THR A 633 5.27 -3.70 -33.61
CA THR A 633 4.50 -2.85 -32.67
C THR A 633 5.47 -2.18 -31.70
N CYS A 634 5.81 -0.92 -32.00
CA CYS A 634 6.75 -0.08 -31.25
C CYS A 634 6.17 0.46 -29.92
N SER A 635 5.28 -0.27 -29.24
CA SER A 635 4.76 0.16 -27.94
C SER A 635 5.65 -0.44 -26.85
N PRO A 636 6.41 0.36 -26.09
CA PRO A 636 7.21 -0.14 -24.99
C PRO A 636 6.31 -0.79 -23.93
N SER A 637 6.85 -1.80 -23.24
CA SER A 637 6.16 -2.37 -22.08
C SER A 637 5.94 -1.29 -21.02
N LEU A 638 4.81 -1.37 -20.32
CA LEU A 638 4.59 -0.55 -19.13
C LEU A 638 5.55 -1.01 -18.01
N VAL A 639 5.98 -0.06 -17.20
CA VAL A 639 6.75 -0.28 -15.98
C VAL A 639 5.77 -0.39 -14.81
N VAL A 640 6.02 -1.31 -13.88
CA VAL A 640 5.19 -1.43 -12.67
C VAL A 640 5.43 -0.21 -11.78
N PRO A 641 4.39 0.54 -11.36
CA PRO A 641 4.58 1.67 -10.46
C PRO A 641 5.14 1.20 -9.11
N LYS A 642 6.27 1.77 -8.67
CA LYS A 642 7.00 1.35 -7.46
C LYS A 642 6.11 1.28 -6.23
N GLY A 643 5.34 2.35 -5.96
CA GLY A 643 4.39 2.41 -4.82
C GLY A 643 3.23 1.39 -4.88
N LEU A 644 3.06 0.66 -5.98
CA LEU A 644 2.06 -0.40 -6.14
C LEU A 644 2.66 -1.80 -6.20
N ASP A 645 3.98 -1.96 -6.31
CA ASP A 645 4.59 -3.28 -6.47
C ASP A 645 4.61 -4.12 -5.19
N HIS A 646 3.49 -4.79 -4.93
CA HIS A 646 3.37 -5.76 -3.84
C HIS A 646 3.88 -7.15 -4.24
N ARG A 647 4.43 -7.31 -5.46
CA ARG A 647 4.99 -8.55 -6.00
C ARG A 647 4.03 -9.74 -6.03
N TYR A 648 2.73 -9.48 -6.16
CA TYR A 648 1.75 -10.52 -6.46
C TYR A 648 1.80 -10.95 -7.94
N PHE A 649 2.39 -10.09 -8.77
CA PHE A 649 2.67 -10.30 -10.18
C PHE A 649 4.14 -9.97 -10.37
N VAL A 650 4.93 -10.90 -10.90
CA VAL A 650 6.38 -10.73 -10.97
C VAL A 650 6.94 -11.20 -12.30
N ASN A 651 8.07 -10.63 -12.69
CA ASN A 651 8.91 -11.23 -13.71
C ASN A 651 9.81 -12.28 -13.08
N ASN A 652 9.91 -13.48 -13.67
CA ASN A 652 10.86 -14.51 -13.24
C ASN A 652 10.77 -14.84 -11.74
N ALA A 653 9.58 -15.29 -11.30
CA ALA A 653 9.28 -15.63 -9.90
C ALA A 653 10.33 -16.48 -9.16
N PRO A 654 11.07 -17.42 -9.81
CA PRO A 654 12.15 -18.14 -9.12
C PRO A 654 13.28 -17.25 -8.60
N HIS A 655 13.55 -16.12 -9.25
CA HIS A 655 14.76 -15.32 -9.01
C HIS A 655 14.50 -13.90 -8.54
N CYS A 656 13.38 -13.28 -8.91
CA CYS A 656 13.12 -11.87 -8.63
C CYS A 656 13.24 -11.52 -7.13
N PHE A 657 12.68 -12.35 -6.25
CA PHE A 657 12.74 -12.10 -4.81
C PHE A 657 14.14 -12.20 -4.23
N SER A 658 15.00 -13.04 -4.80
CA SER A 658 16.40 -13.16 -4.36
C SER A 658 17.28 -12.04 -4.91
N GLN A 659 16.95 -11.54 -6.11
CA GLN A 659 17.66 -10.44 -6.76
C GLN A 659 17.37 -9.12 -6.03
N SER A 660 16.11 -8.88 -5.70
CA SER A 660 15.71 -7.67 -4.98
C SER A 660 16.34 -7.51 -3.59
N LEU A 661 16.78 -8.59 -2.94
CA LEU A 661 17.50 -8.50 -1.66
C LEU A 661 18.82 -7.71 -1.77
N TYR A 662 19.29 -7.46 -2.99
CA TYR A 662 20.56 -6.79 -3.23
C TYR A 662 20.43 -5.43 -3.91
N GLU A 663 19.22 -5.07 -4.33
CA GLU A 663 18.87 -3.76 -4.91
C GLU A 663 18.82 -2.74 -3.76
N LYS A 664 19.58 -1.64 -3.90
CA LYS A 664 19.77 -0.66 -2.82
C LYS A 664 18.52 0.20 -2.59
N ASP A 665 17.74 0.41 -3.64
CA ASP A 665 16.62 1.35 -3.68
C ASP A 665 15.28 0.69 -3.32
N GLU A 666 15.32 -0.57 -2.87
CA GLU A 666 14.13 -1.35 -2.49
C GLU A 666 14.20 -1.86 -1.03
N CYS A 667 15.14 -1.37 -0.23
CA CYS A 667 15.29 -1.71 1.19
C CYS A 667 14.29 -0.94 2.08
N PHE A 668 13.01 -1.33 2.02
CA PHE A 668 11.86 -1.17 2.95
C PHE A 668 11.71 0.06 3.88
#